data_AF-A0A3B8LIJ1-F1
#
_entry.id   AF-A0A3B8LIJ1-F1
#
_cell.length_a   1.000
_cell.length_b   1.000
_cell.length_c   1.000
_cell.angle_alpha   90.00
_cell.angle_beta   90.00
_cell.angle_gamma   90.00
#
_symmetry.space_group_name_H-M   'P 1'
#
loop_
_entity.id
_entity.type
_entity.pdbx_description
1 polymer ?
#
loop_
_entity_poly.entity_id
_entity_poly.type
_entity_poly.pdbx_seq_one_letter_code
_entity_poly.pdbx_strand_id
1 'polypeptide(L)'
;MRTSKWVMCFVLSWCVLGALQACSMDVPQPSQGVLHQAAIGDCSVSLQTSIASPQAVGTTITLTGAGSCINGTPEFKFYTKAPNGGWTILRDWSASSQFAWNTTGLDVGFHLLQVWIRRQGETIVYEGASPTLSYELTGAGPGVCQTSSIATNLSSPQAGGAIVQFSFGGTCTTGASPEFKLWRNDPQVGWLVERDWSASATYNWNTLGSTTGVHGFQLWVRAQGSSNAYDSVSTKNFEIIAGAGVCDGISAAASPTGSQLLGSSVTWTMQGTCQNAAVPEFKVYRRKPNGAWVVARDWSTDATFVWDTKTVALGTHLFQIWVRAVGSNSTYQATTPGMSYEIKLQTVWANSFGGANNEYGFRVALDSDGNTYATGFFEGSITFGTTTLTSAGGFDVFILKFDTAGNILWAKSAGGVDTEIGYGIAVDKSANVYITGYYKGTATFGTDVLSSQGGSFDVFLTKLDKDGNFLYTKTYGDANSDYGIGISLDGNDNPYIAGYFYGGITIGTTTLASKGVFDIYVAKLDPAGNVSWVSSGGGTSTDIIYELTVDKSGNCHIVGAFAETSDFGTSQVTSAGGYDILFAKLDANGNWLWAKSAGGTSDDVGNGIAIDGSGKIYATGYFESTATFGTKQLTSAGGIDIFLVKLDGDGKFKWTRSVGSSGSENSYDIAVDDSGKPYITGYFQGTVDFGGIQASSKGDDDAFAAKLDSDGNFLWVRTAGGTGADSGFGITVDASGNAYIIGYFQGTGTFGPTTLNTQGGSDVFVWKPVVPTETWATFAGGSLSDSGYSITVDDSGSAYLTGSFQGVVSFGSTILTSKGDFDVFVVRLDSNGNFMWAKSFGGTGTDVGNKIKIDSNGNVYVIGYFEGNVTFGSDTLQSTGSSDVFVTKIDANGQSQWAVKAGGTGTDIGRSVVLSASDVYIVGSFAGTSSFGSTQLTSTGGGFDIFVARLSQSDGSFSWAVRGGGSGADTGYGVAFYNNNVYITGVFEGGADFGTTNLTSTGGDDLFVASLASASGSFSWAVRGGGTSDEFGADIAVDATGVYIAGVFQGSATFGSINLTAAGGNDILVTKLNASGTFQWAKAYGGAGHDFGLGIALSADGSPHITGAFSGTLTLDSLNATSKGASDIFAAKLDVNGQPLWLRTAGGTNNDYAIGIDVDSQGLAYTVGYFQGTADFGAFSLTSAGGFDMFAWKPLSPQ
;
A
#
# COMPACT_ATOMS: atom_id res chain seq x y z
N MET A 1 47.84 -12.96 42.10
CA MET A 1 46.97 -11.93 42.71
C MET A 1 46.51 -10.95 41.61
N ARG A 2 45.52 -10.10 41.93
CA ARG A 2 44.99 -8.93 41.18
C ARG A 2 46.08 -8.10 40.44
N THR A 3 45.88 -7.35 39.33
CA THR A 3 44.65 -6.96 38.57
C THR A 3 44.92 -6.28 37.19
N SER A 4 44.04 -6.54 36.21
CA SER A 4 43.41 -5.61 35.23
C SER A 4 44.14 -4.83 34.10
N LYS A 5 43.74 -5.16 32.83
CA LYS A 5 43.19 -4.34 31.70
C LYS A 5 43.80 -2.94 31.34
N TRP A 6 43.86 -2.46 30.08
CA TRP A 6 42.90 -2.51 28.94
C TRP A 6 43.54 -2.34 27.52
N VAL A 7 43.06 -3.12 26.53
CA VAL A 7 42.76 -2.84 25.08
C VAL A 7 43.72 -2.05 24.14
N MET A 8 44.04 -2.66 22.97
CA MET A 8 43.83 -2.06 21.63
C MET A 8 43.92 -3.06 20.42
N CYS A 9 42.90 -3.04 19.55
CA CYS A 9 42.87 -3.01 18.05
C CYS A 9 43.74 -3.89 17.07
N PHE A 10 43.01 -4.47 16.08
CA PHE A 10 43.16 -4.38 14.59
C PHE A 10 43.98 -5.36 13.67
N VAL A 11 43.24 -5.91 12.67
CA VAL A 11 43.49 -6.33 11.24
C VAL A 11 44.32 -7.54 10.69
N LEU A 12 43.76 -8.10 9.59
CA LEU A 12 44.33 -8.59 8.28
C LEU A 12 44.76 -10.08 8.00
N SER A 13 43.92 -10.76 7.20
CA SER A 13 44.15 -11.44 5.89
C SER A 13 44.92 -12.78 5.62
N TRP A 14 44.19 -13.66 4.89
CA TRP A 14 44.50 -14.35 3.59
C TRP A 14 45.16 -15.76 3.47
N CYS A 15 44.71 -16.47 2.40
CA CYS A 15 45.39 -17.50 1.55
C CYS A 15 45.55 -18.99 2.05
N VAL A 16 45.54 -20.06 1.21
CA VAL A 16 45.11 -20.31 -0.21
C VAL A 16 45.17 -21.84 -0.58
N LEU A 17 44.31 -22.36 -1.51
CA LEU A 17 44.31 -23.69 -2.23
C LEU A 17 44.49 -25.02 -1.42
N GLY A 18 44.10 -26.23 -1.90
CA GLY A 18 43.29 -26.62 -3.07
C GLY A 18 43.29 -28.13 -3.43
N ALA A 19 42.10 -28.66 -3.80
CA ALA A 19 41.80 -29.60 -4.92
C ALA A 19 42.08 -31.16 -4.89
N LEU A 20 41.05 -31.91 -5.36
CA LEU A 20 41.04 -33.24 -6.06
C LEU A 20 41.31 -34.55 -5.25
N GLN A 21 40.82 -35.76 -5.62
CA GLN A 21 39.58 -36.26 -6.31
C GLN A 21 39.56 -37.82 -6.27
N ALA A 22 38.36 -38.45 -6.40
CA ALA A 22 38.05 -39.71 -7.14
C ALA A 22 37.33 -40.88 -6.40
N CYS A 23 36.50 -41.59 -7.18
CA CYS A 23 35.54 -42.67 -6.83
C CYS A 23 36.23 -44.08 -6.72
N SER A 24 35.60 -45.26 -6.50
CA SER A 24 34.22 -45.75 -6.76
C SER A 24 33.90 -47.17 -6.19
N MET A 25 32.62 -47.41 -5.83
CA MET A 25 31.79 -48.63 -6.06
C MET A 25 31.98 -50.01 -5.32
N ASP A 26 30.84 -50.47 -4.76
CA ASP A 26 30.17 -51.80 -4.81
C ASP A 26 30.52 -53.06 -3.94
N VAL A 27 29.62 -53.36 -2.96
CA VAL A 27 28.67 -54.54 -2.85
C VAL A 27 29.16 -55.99 -3.14
N PRO A 28 28.80 -57.10 -2.39
CA PRO A 28 28.30 -57.30 -1.00
C PRO A 28 28.93 -58.50 -0.19
N GLN A 29 28.36 -58.77 1.01
CA GLN A 29 28.28 -59.99 1.89
C GLN A 29 28.58 -61.43 1.33
N PRO A 30 28.79 -62.52 2.15
CA PRO A 30 28.73 -62.66 3.63
C PRO A 30 29.81 -63.54 4.36
N SER A 31 29.82 -63.46 5.70
CA SER A 31 30.08 -64.51 6.74
C SER A 31 31.27 -65.51 6.72
N GLN A 32 32.02 -65.53 7.85
CA GLN A 32 32.55 -66.70 8.62
C GLN A 32 33.52 -67.71 7.93
N GLY A 33 34.77 -67.83 8.41
CA GLY A 33 35.68 -68.90 7.94
C GLY A 33 37.14 -68.86 8.39
N VAL A 34 37.39 -69.34 9.61
CA VAL A 34 38.68 -69.54 10.30
C VAL A 34 39.85 -70.09 9.45
N LEU A 35 40.96 -69.35 9.45
CA LEU A 35 42.39 -69.73 9.42
C LEU A 35 42.88 -70.94 8.58
N HIS A 36 43.92 -70.68 7.77
CA HIS A 36 45.18 -71.42 7.93
C HIS A 36 46.39 -70.60 7.46
N GLN A 37 47.34 -70.33 8.36
CA GLN A 37 48.73 -70.09 7.94
C GLN A 37 49.32 -71.42 7.47
N ALA A 38 50.26 -71.38 6.51
CA ALA A 38 50.92 -72.58 6.01
C ALA A 38 51.51 -73.42 7.15
N ALA A 39 51.23 -74.73 7.13
CA ALA A 39 52.00 -75.69 7.91
C ALA A 39 53.41 -75.77 7.30
N ILE A 40 54.38 -75.16 7.98
CA ILE A 40 55.82 -75.32 7.68
C ILE A 40 56.38 -76.28 8.72
N GLY A 41 56.00 -77.55 8.61
CA GLY A 41 56.51 -78.61 9.47
C GLY A 41 55.52 -79.75 9.74
N ASP A 42 56.08 -80.91 10.02
CA ASP A 42 55.36 -82.17 10.26
C ASP A 42 54.82 -82.30 11.70
N CYS A 43 54.71 -81.19 12.45
CA CYS A 43 54.46 -81.20 13.90
C CYS A 43 53.29 -80.29 14.34
N SER A 44 52.57 -80.71 15.38
CA SER A 44 51.51 -79.93 16.03
C SER A 44 51.80 -79.76 17.53
N VAL A 45 51.41 -78.63 18.14
CA VAL A 45 51.61 -78.39 19.59
C VAL A 45 50.60 -77.40 20.18
N SER A 46 50.27 -77.61 21.46
CA SER A 46 49.42 -76.77 22.31
C SER A 46 50.11 -76.50 23.65
N LEU A 47 49.63 -75.50 24.41
CA LEU A 47 50.21 -75.06 25.68
C LEU A 47 49.15 -75.02 26.79
N GLN A 48 49.49 -75.51 27.98
CA GLN A 48 48.68 -75.44 29.20
C GLN A 48 49.50 -75.03 30.43
N THR A 49 48.85 -74.48 31.46
CA THR A 49 49.44 -74.09 32.75
C THR A 49 48.87 -74.93 33.90
N SER A 50 49.66 -75.16 34.96
CA SER A 50 49.23 -75.95 36.13
C SER A 50 48.23 -75.25 37.05
N ILE A 51 48.16 -73.92 36.99
CA ILE A 51 47.24 -73.06 37.74
C ILE A 51 46.79 -71.89 36.85
N ALA A 52 45.60 -71.36 37.07
CA ALA A 52 45.01 -70.30 36.25
C ALA A 52 45.45 -68.89 36.66
N SER A 53 45.45 -67.99 35.68
CA SER A 53 45.63 -66.53 35.82
C SER A 53 44.41 -65.88 36.48
N PRO A 54 44.55 -64.76 37.22
CA PRO A 54 45.78 -64.06 37.62
C PRO A 54 46.46 -64.68 38.85
N GLN A 55 47.71 -64.32 39.09
CA GLN A 55 48.48 -64.65 40.31
C GLN A 55 49.21 -63.41 40.86
N ALA A 56 49.83 -63.54 42.04
CA ALA A 56 50.75 -62.51 42.55
C ALA A 56 52.17 -62.74 42.01
N VAL A 57 52.95 -61.65 41.86
CA VAL A 57 54.39 -61.73 41.51
C VAL A 57 55.12 -62.54 42.60
N GLY A 58 55.62 -63.72 42.23
CA GLY A 58 56.27 -64.66 43.16
C GLY A 58 55.79 -66.12 43.05
N THR A 59 54.58 -66.36 42.52
CA THR A 59 54.06 -67.71 42.33
C THR A 59 54.82 -68.46 41.22
N THR A 60 55.17 -69.74 41.42
CA THR A 60 55.78 -70.58 40.37
C THR A 60 54.73 -71.43 39.66
N ILE A 61 54.73 -71.44 38.33
CA ILE A 61 53.70 -72.03 37.47
C ILE A 61 54.34 -73.05 36.52
N THR A 62 53.80 -74.27 36.42
CA THR A 62 54.30 -75.26 35.46
C THR A 62 53.60 -75.12 34.11
N LEU A 63 54.39 -74.98 33.05
CA LEU A 63 53.97 -74.97 31.65
C LEU A 63 54.09 -76.39 31.07
N THR A 64 53.08 -76.85 30.34
CA THR A 64 53.09 -78.15 29.64
C THR A 64 52.79 -77.93 28.15
N GLY A 65 53.72 -78.35 27.29
CA GLY A 65 53.56 -78.37 25.84
C GLY A 65 53.10 -79.74 25.36
N ALA A 66 51.87 -79.85 24.87
CA ALA A 66 51.32 -81.11 24.37
C ALA A 66 51.31 -81.10 22.84
N GLY A 67 52.12 -81.97 22.21
CA GLY A 67 52.31 -82.00 20.77
C GLY A 67 53.04 -83.25 20.27
N SER A 68 53.02 -83.44 18.95
CA SER A 68 53.58 -84.61 18.26
C SER A 68 54.10 -84.24 16.88
N CYS A 69 55.00 -85.08 16.33
CA CYS A 69 55.57 -84.93 14.99
C CYS A 69 55.37 -86.22 14.17
N ILE A 70 55.12 -86.08 12.87
CA ILE A 70 55.07 -87.22 11.94
C ILE A 70 56.51 -87.67 11.66
N ASN A 71 56.74 -88.98 11.81
CA ASN A 71 58.03 -89.65 11.57
C ASN A 71 59.23 -89.07 12.36
N GLY A 72 59.03 -88.58 13.58
CA GLY A 72 60.12 -88.21 14.48
C GLY A 72 59.68 -87.95 15.93
N THR A 73 60.62 -88.03 16.87
CA THR A 73 60.39 -87.71 18.29
C THR A 73 60.49 -86.19 18.50
N PRO A 74 59.54 -85.54 19.19
CA PRO A 74 59.55 -84.10 19.37
C PRO A 74 60.50 -83.62 20.49
N GLU A 75 61.08 -82.45 20.29
CA GLU A 75 61.65 -81.60 21.33
C GLU A 75 60.93 -80.24 21.38
N PHE A 76 60.92 -79.61 22.57
CA PHE A 76 60.11 -78.43 22.88
C PHE A 76 60.97 -77.26 23.37
N LYS A 77 60.59 -76.03 23.03
CA LYS A 77 61.24 -74.78 23.47
C LYS A 77 60.19 -73.79 23.97
N PHE A 78 60.40 -73.22 25.17
CA PHE A 78 59.41 -72.37 25.84
C PHE A 78 59.84 -70.90 25.83
N TYR A 79 58.86 -70.02 25.65
CA TYR A 79 59.04 -68.56 25.57
C TYR A 79 58.05 -67.81 26.48
N THR A 80 58.48 -66.65 26.98
CA THR A 80 57.61 -65.63 27.58
C THR A 80 57.86 -64.27 26.94
N LYS A 81 56.84 -63.40 26.94
CA LYS A 81 56.95 -61.98 26.67
C LYS A 81 56.29 -61.23 27.83
N ALA A 82 57.10 -60.52 28.61
CA ALA A 82 56.61 -59.65 29.68
C ALA A 82 55.71 -58.53 29.11
N PRO A 83 54.82 -57.90 29.93
CA PRO A 83 53.81 -56.94 29.47
C PRO A 83 54.34 -55.86 28.52
N ASN A 84 55.53 -55.32 28.81
CA ASN A 84 56.22 -54.31 28.01
C ASN A 84 57.53 -54.82 27.37
N GLY A 85 57.79 -56.13 27.41
CA GLY A 85 59.03 -56.76 26.98
C GLY A 85 59.02 -57.29 25.55
N GLY A 86 60.19 -57.77 25.09
CA GLY A 86 60.30 -58.65 23.93
C GLY A 86 60.02 -60.11 24.28
N TRP A 87 59.89 -60.97 23.27
CA TRP A 87 59.88 -62.42 23.50
C TRP A 87 61.27 -62.88 23.96
N THR A 88 61.30 -63.64 25.06
CA THR A 88 62.51 -64.20 25.68
C THR A 88 62.35 -65.72 25.83
N ILE A 89 63.47 -66.43 25.74
CA ILE A 89 63.49 -67.89 25.91
C ILE A 89 63.44 -68.20 27.41
N LEU A 90 62.38 -68.88 27.86
CA LEU A 90 62.28 -69.45 29.20
C LEU A 90 63.15 -70.70 29.34
N ARG A 91 63.16 -71.55 28.30
CA ARG A 91 63.95 -72.78 28.23
C ARG A 91 64.18 -73.14 26.77
N ASP A 92 65.43 -73.47 26.43
CA ASP A 92 65.78 -73.95 25.09
C ASP A 92 65.25 -75.38 24.81
N TRP A 93 65.55 -75.88 23.61
CA TRP A 93 65.12 -77.19 23.10
C TRP A 93 65.44 -78.35 24.06
N SER A 94 64.42 -79.16 24.35
CA SER A 94 64.55 -80.38 25.14
C SER A 94 63.37 -81.32 24.88
N ALA A 95 63.61 -82.63 24.89
CA ALA A 95 62.59 -83.67 24.81
C ALA A 95 61.57 -83.65 25.98
N SER A 96 61.85 -82.92 27.07
CA SER A 96 60.88 -82.72 28.15
C SER A 96 59.77 -81.74 27.73
N SER A 97 58.52 -82.19 27.79
CA SER A 97 57.32 -81.40 27.50
C SER A 97 56.91 -80.43 28.62
N GLN A 98 57.66 -80.34 29.73
CA GLN A 98 57.29 -79.49 30.89
C GLN A 98 58.40 -78.55 31.35
N PHE A 99 58.01 -77.38 31.88
CA PHE A 99 58.91 -76.37 32.44
C PHE A 99 58.26 -75.60 33.61
N ALA A 100 59.00 -75.34 34.68
CA ALA A 100 58.54 -74.56 35.83
C ALA A 100 58.99 -73.09 35.71
N TRP A 101 58.03 -72.19 35.52
CA TRP A 101 58.24 -70.75 35.37
C TRP A 101 58.08 -70.06 36.73
N ASN A 102 59.20 -69.60 37.31
CA ASN A 102 59.21 -68.80 38.54
C ASN A 102 58.95 -67.32 38.19
N THR A 103 57.97 -66.69 38.85
CA THR A 103 57.57 -65.31 38.57
C THR A 103 58.09 -64.27 39.57
N THR A 104 58.95 -64.67 40.50
CA THR A 104 59.55 -63.75 41.49
C THR A 104 60.37 -62.67 40.79
N GLY A 105 60.02 -61.40 40.99
CA GLY A 105 60.71 -60.26 40.38
C GLY A 105 60.38 -60.00 38.91
N LEU A 106 59.31 -60.61 38.37
CA LEU A 106 58.77 -60.26 37.07
C LEU A 106 57.78 -59.09 37.15
N ASP A 107 57.59 -58.40 36.04
CA ASP A 107 56.66 -57.27 35.92
C ASP A 107 55.20 -57.64 36.21
N VAL A 108 54.47 -56.67 36.76
CA VAL A 108 53.02 -56.70 36.97
C VAL A 108 52.26 -56.51 35.65
N GLY A 109 51.23 -57.31 35.42
CA GLY A 109 50.41 -57.33 34.20
C GLY A 109 50.45 -58.67 33.45
N PHE A 110 49.92 -58.69 32.22
CA PHE A 110 49.84 -59.88 31.36
C PHE A 110 51.17 -60.22 30.68
N HIS A 111 51.75 -61.37 31.03
CA HIS A 111 52.79 -62.06 30.30
C HIS A 111 52.17 -62.96 29.23
N LEU A 112 52.74 -62.97 28.02
CA LEU A 112 52.35 -63.89 26.96
C LEU A 112 53.30 -65.09 26.91
N LEU A 113 52.77 -66.30 26.76
CA LEU A 113 53.51 -67.56 26.84
C LEU A 113 53.31 -68.37 25.55
N GLN A 114 54.38 -69.01 25.06
CA GLN A 114 54.31 -69.87 23.87
C GLN A 114 55.28 -71.05 23.99
N VAL A 115 54.95 -72.19 23.35
CA VAL A 115 55.87 -73.31 23.15
C VAL A 115 56.03 -73.60 21.66
N TRP A 116 57.27 -73.83 21.22
CA TRP A 116 57.62 -74.29 19.87
C TRP A 116 58.01 -75.77 19.92
N ILE A 117 57.77 -76.50 18.83
CA ILE A 117 58.06 -77.93 18.68
C ILE A 117 58.86 -78.17 17.38
N ARG A 118 59.74 -79.17 17.38
CA ARG A 118 60.39 -79.75 16.18
C ARG A 118 60.85 -81.18 16.45
N ARG A 119 61.19 -81.92 15.41
CA ARG A 119 61.83 -83.25 15.51
C ARG A 119 63.24 -83.14 16.12
N GLN A 120 63.57 -84.09 16.98
CA GLN A 120 64.84 -84.14 17.69
C GLN A 120 66.01 -84.30 16.72
N GLY A 121 67.00 -83.39 16.82
CA GLY A 121 68.18 -83.37 15.95
C GLY A 121 68.04 -82.51 14.69
N GLU A 122 66.83 -82.06 14.35
CA GLU A 122 66.64 -81.11 13.24
C GLU A 122 67.22 -79.73 13.59
N THR A 123 67.82 -79.05 12.60
CA THR A 123 68.39 -77.71 12.79
C THR A 123 67.40 -76.58 12.47
N ILE A 124 66.17 -76.91 12.05
CA ILE A 124 65.11 -75.94 11.72
C ILE A 124 64.67 -75.11 12.94
N VAL A 125 64.20 -73.88 12.69
CA VAL A 125 63.85 -72.90 13.72
C VAL A 125 62.64 -73.32 14.56
N TYR A 126 61.63 -73.94 13.93
CA TYR A 126 60.60 -74.80 14.53
C TYR A 126 59.83 -75.52 13.40
N GLU A 127 59.03 -76.53 13.75
CA GLU A 127 58.09 -77.21 12.83
C GLU A 127 56.63 -77.07 13.26
N GLY A 128 56.39 -76.63 14.50
CA GLY A 128 55.10 -76.11 14.95
C GLY A 128 55.28 -75.12 16.11
N ALA A 129 54.28 -74.28 16.35
CA ALA A 129 54.24 -73.36 17.48
C ALA A 129 52.81 -73.30 18.04
N SER A 130 52.67 -73.22 19.37
CA SER A 130 51.37 -73.14 20.01
C SER A 130 50.70 -71.80 19.74
N PRO A 131 49.37 -71.69 19.90
CA PRO A 131 48.74 -70.41 20.18
C PRO A 131 49.43 -69.74 21.39
N THR A 132 49.42 -68.42 21.40
CA THR A 132 49.93 -67.60 22.51
C THR A 132 48.92 -67.58 23.65
N LEU A 133 49.36 -67.96 24.85
CA LEU A 133 48.55 -67.96 26.08
C LEU A 133 48.86 -66.71 26.91
N SER A 134 47.86 -66.03 27.45
CA SER A 134 48.05 -64.83 28.30
C SER A 134 47.95 -65.18 29.79
N TYR A 135 48.79 -64.58 30.64
CA TYR A 135 48.89 -64.88 32.06
C TYR A 135 49.31 -63.66 32.92
N GLU A 136 48.52 -63.30 33.92
CA GLU A 136 48.63 -62.03 34.67
C GLU A 136 49.30 -62.17 36.05
N LEU A 137 50.13 -61.18 36.41
CA LEU A 137 50.82 -61.07 37.70
C LEU A 137 50.54 -59.72 38.40
N THR A 138 50.59 -59.65 39.73
CA THR A 138 50.18 -58.47 40.53
C THR A 138 51.12 -58.10 41.70
N GLY A 139 51.25 -56.80 42.01
CA GLY A 139 52.13 -56.20 43.04
C GLY A 139 52.21 -54.65 42.95
N ALA A 140 52.82 -53.94 43.92
CA ALA A 140 52.84 -52.46 43.97
C ALA A 140 54.23 -51.84 44.27
N GLY A 141 54.51 -50.64 43.73
CA GLY A 141 55.82 -49.96 43.81
C GLY A 141 55.79 -48.43 43.58
N PRO A 142 56.97 -47.76 43.47
CA PRO A 142 57.09 -46.29 43.48
C PRO A 142 56.55 -45.56 42.24
N GLY A 143 56.22 -44.28 42.41
CA GLY A 143 55.61 -43.43 41.37
C GLY A 143 54.08 -43.38 41.51
N VAL A 144 53.60 -42.85 42.63
CA VAL A 144 52.21 -43.04 43.10
C VAL A 144 51.53 -41.68 43.33
N CYS A 145 50.36 -41.46 42.73
CA CYS A 145 49.50 -40.30 43.00
C CYS A 145 48.70 -40.43 44.30
N GLN A 146 48.68 -39.37 45.10
CA GLN A 146 48.12 -39.40 46.46
C GLN A 146 46.73 -38.77 46.54
N THR A 147 46.38 -37.87 45.62
CA THR A 147 45.06 -37.23 45.58
C THR A 147 44.42 -37.30 44.21
N SER A 148 43.10 -37.20 44.21
CA SER A 148 42.23 -37.11 43.04
C SER A 148 41.08 -36.15 43.35
N SER A 149 40.49 -35.54 42.31
CA SER A 149 39.28 -34.73 42.42
C SER A 149 38.54 -34.64 41.09
N ILE A 150 37.21 -34.56 41.14
CA ILE A 150 36.33 -34.57 39.96
C ILE A 150 35.24 -33.50 40.09
N ALA A 151 35.19 -32.59 39.12
CA ALA A 151 34.20 -31.52 38.98
C ALA A 151 33.48 -31.62 37.63
N THR A 152 32.40 -30.85 37.46
CA THR A 152 31.64 -30.74 36.21
C THR A 152 31.30 -29.27 35.94
N ASN A 153 31.24 -28.86 34.68
CA ASN A 153 30.82 -27.52 34.28
C ASN A 153 29.33 -27.26 34.55
N LEU A 154 28.49 -28.29 34.38
CA LEU A 154 27.06 -28.29 34.67
C LEU A 154 26.77 -28.97 36.02
N SER A 155 25.63 -28.62 36.62
CA SER A 155 25.08 -29.29 37.80
C SER A 155 24.16 -30.46 37.41
N SER A 156 24.18 -31.52 38.21
CA SER A 156 23.21 -32.62 38.14
C SER A 156 21.85 -32.16 38.70
N PRO A 157 20.69 -32.65 38.18
CA PRO A 157 20.52 -33.52 37.02
C PRO A 157 20.62 -32.77 35.68
N GLN A 158 20.70 -33.51 34.56
CA GLN A 158 20.54 -33.00 33.18
C GLN A 158 19.70 -33.98 32.34
N ALA A 159 19.21 -33.55 31.17
CA ALA A 159 18.55 -34.45 30.21
C ALA A 159 19.56 -35.18 29.30
N GLY A 160 19.10 -36.21 28.59
CA GLY A 160 19.86 -36.88 27.54
C GLY A 160 20.03 -35.98 26.30
N GLY A 161 21.27 -35.64 25.95
CA GLY A 161 21.63 -34.75 24.84
C GLY A 161 22.62 -33.64 25.20
N ALA A 162 22.81 -33.36 26.49
CA ALA A 162 23.78 -32.38 26.97
C ALA A 162 25.23 -32.90 26.86
N ILE A 163 26.19 -32.00 26.64
CA ILE A 163 27.61 -32.31 26.76
C ILE A 163 28.11 -31.81 28.12
N VAL A 164 28.23 -32.73 29.08
CA VAL A 164 28.75 -32.45 30.42
C VAL A 164 30.27 -32.54 30.37
N GLN A 165 30.94 -31.40 30.52
CA GLN A 165 32.40 -31.36 30.65
C GLN A 165 32.79 -31.62 32.11
N PHE A 166 33.43 -32.76 32.32
CA PHE A 166 34.15 -33.06 33.55
C PHE A 166 35.52 -32.39 33.54
N SER A 167 35.94 -31.93 34.72
CA SER A 167 37.29 -31.42 35.01
C SER A 167 37.90 -32.20 36.17
N PHE A 168 39.17 -32.54 36.05
CA PHE A 168 39.88 -33.46 36.94
C PHE A 168 41.08 -32.79 37.60
N GLY A 169 41.37 -33.19 38.83
CA GLY A 169 42.59 -32.83 39.54
C GLY A 169 43.23 -34.05 40.19
N GLY A 170 44.52 -33.98 40.45
CA GLY A 170 45.28 -34.99 41.17
C GLY A 170 46.70 -34.52 41.43
N THR A 171 47.33 -35.03 42.49
CA THR A 171 48.70 -34.68 42.86
C THR A 171 49.52 -35.93 43.12
N CYS A 172 50.76 -35.94 42.61
CA CYS A 172 51.60 -37.12 42.61
C CYS A 172 52.98 -36.87 43.21
N THR A 173 53.57 -37.94 43.73
CA THR A 173 54.86 -37.86 44.40
C THR A 173 56.00 -37.71 43.39
N THR A 174 56.96 -36.83 43.72
CA THR A 174 58.25 -36.66 43.01
C THR A 174 58.17 -36.54 41.49
N GLY A 175 57.60 -35.43 41.00
CA GLY A 175 57.81 -34.96 39.62
C GLY A 175 57.01 -35.65 38.51
N ALA A 176 56.27 -36.72 38.81
CA ALA A 176 55.33 -37.30 37.87
C ALA A 176 54.05 -36.46 37.75
N SER A 177 53.59 -36.21 36.52
CA SER A 177 52.24 -35.69 36.26
C SER A 177 51.18 -36.76 36.54
N PRO A 178 49.92 -36.40 36.87
CA PRO A 178 48.82 -37.35 36.88
C PRO A 178 48.35 -37.70 35.46
N GLU A 179 47.96 -38.96 35.28
CA GLU A 179 47.00 -39.37 34.25
C GLU A 179 45.70 -39.85 34.91
N PHE A 180 44.62 -39.82 34.12
CA PHE A 180 43.25 -39.86 34.61
C PHE A 180 42.39 -40.83 33.76
N LYS A 181 41.73 -41.81 34.38
CA LYS A 181 40.76 -42.72 33.76
C LYS A 181 39.38 -42.49 34.38
N LEU A 182 38.36 -42.33 33.55
CA LEU A 182 36.98 -42.09 33.99
C LEU A 182 36.11 -43.32 33.73
N TRP A 183 35.51 -43.81 34.80
CA TRP A 183 34.47 -44.83 34.77
C TRP A 183 33.10 -44.20 35.09
N ARG A 184 32.04 -44.74 34.50
CA ARG A 184 30.63 -44.40 34.77
C ARG A 184 29.86 -45.67 35.10
N ASN A 185 29.21 -45.70 36.25
CA ASN A 185 28.21 -46.71 36.60
C ASN A 185 26.88 -46.29 35.99
N ASP A 186 26.52 -46.90 34.87
CA ASP A 186 25.21 -46.74 34.26
C ASP A 186 24.15 -47.45 35.13
N PRO A 187 23.02 -46.80 35.48
CA PRO A 187 21.97 -47.35 36.34
C PRO A 187 21.43 -48.72 35.91
N GLN A 188 21.55 -49.07 34.62
CA GLN A 188 21.03 -50.33 34.06
C GLN A 188 22.14 -51.25 33.55
N VAL A 189 23.26 -50.70 33.05
CA VAL A 189 24.35 -51.47 32.41
C VAL A 189 25.54 -51.72 33.34
N GLY A 190 25.69 -50.97 34.43
CA GLY A 190 26.80 -51.09 35.38
C GLY A 190 28.03 -50.26 34.98
N TRP A 191 29.21 -50.62 35.52
CA TRP A 191 30.45 -49.85 35.33
C TRP A 191 31.03 -49.98 33.91
N LEU A 192 30.95 -48.88 33.16
CA LEU A 192 31.55 -48.65 31.85
C LEU A 192 32.80 -47.76 31.98
N VAL A 193 33.74 -47.88 31.04
CA VAL A 193 34.85 -46.91 30.88
C VAL A 193 34.39 -45.83 29.89
N GLU A 194 34.23 -44.60 30.35
CA GLU A 194 33.91 -43.45 29.48
C GLU A 194 35.16 -42.87 28.82
N ARG A 195 36.30 -42.93 29.54
CA ARG A 195 37.60 -42.56 29.00
C ARG A 195 38.71 -43.34 29.69
N ASP A 196 39.56 -43.99 28.90
CA ASP A 196 40.77 -44.62 29.44
C ASP A 196 41.82 -43.59 29.91
N TRP A 197 42.96 -44.07 30.38
CA TRP A 197 44.06 -43.27 30.91
C TRP A 197 44.51 -42.17 29.94
N SER A 198 44.39 -40.93 30.40
CA SER A 198 44.81 -39.75 29.64
C SER A 198 45.34 -38.67 30.59
N ALA A 199 46.41 -38.00 30.19
CA ALA A 199 46.91 -36.80 30.87
C ALA A 199 45.97 -35.58 30.73
N SER A 200 44.93 -35.66 29.88
CA SER A 200 43.94 -34.58 29.80
C SER A 200 43.13 -34.49 31.10
N ALA A 201 43.20 -33.32 31.73
CA ALA A 201 42.42 -32.96 32.90
C ALA A 201 40.93 -32.68 32.58
N THR A 202 40.46 -32.85 31.34
CA THR A 202 39.03 -32.70 30.99
C THR A 202 38.49 -33.82 30.10
N TYR A 203 37.20 -34.11 30.23
CA TYR A 203 36.45 -35.04 29.38
C TYR A 203 35.04 -34.51 29.11
N ASN A 204 34.59 -34.59 27.87
CA ASN A 204 33.24 -34.20 27.45
C ASN A 204 32.37 -35.47 27.34
N TRP A 205 31.48 -35.69 28.32
CA TRP A 205 30.49 -36.75 28.24
C TRP A 205 29.25 -36.25 27.49
N ASN A 206 28.94 -36.86 26.34
CA ASN A 206 27.67 -36.62 25.66
C ASN A 206 26.61 -37.56 26.25
N THR A 207 25.56 -36.99 26.86
CA THR A 207 24.51 -37.76 27.54
C THR A 207 23.45 -38.31 26.57
N LEU A 208 23.53 -38.00 25.27
CA LEU A 208 22.62 -38.52 24.25
C LEU A 208 22.69 -40.05 24.20
N GLY A 209 21.56 -40.72 24.41
CA GLY A 209 21.48 -42.19 24.44
C GLY A 209 21.98 -42.86 25.73
N SER A 210 22.40 -42.09 26.75
CA SER A 210 22.64 -42.64 28.09
C SER A 210 21.32 -43.00 28.79
N THR A 211 21.33 -44.04 29.63
CA THR A 211 20.10 -44.50 30.32
C THR A 211 19.61 -43.52 31.37
N THR A 212 18.35 -43.65 31.80
CA THR A 212 17.76 -42.82 32.84
C THR A 212 18.18 -43.25 34.24
N GLY A 213 18.56 -42.28 35.08
CA GLY A 213 18.85 -42.45 36.51
C GLY A 213 20.16 -41.79 36.95
N VAL A 214 20.59 -42.10 38.16
CA VAL A 214 21.82 -41.55 38.77
C VAL A 214 23.05 -42.32 38.30
N HIS A 215 23.84 -41.73 37.40
CA HIS A 215 25.10 -42.30 36.94
C HIS A 215 26.20 -42.02 37.98
N GLY A 216 26.81 -43.05 38.53
CA GLY A 216 27.89 -42.91 39.51
C GLY A 216 29.25 -42.88 38.82
N PHE A 217 29.98 -41.78 38.83
CA PHE A 217 31.31 -41.71 38.22
C PHE A 217 32.41 -42.06 39.22
N GLN A 218 33.46 -42.72 38.72
CA GLN A 218 34.74 -42.90 39.41
C GLN A 218 35.86 -42.34 38.53
N LEU A 219 36.53 -41.30 39.03
CA LEU A 219 37.82 -40.86 38.52
C LEU A 219 38.91 -41.68 39.20
N TRP A 220 39.58 -42.52 38.42
CA TRP A 220 40.81 -43.20 38.79
C TRP A 220 41.98 -42.30 38.38
N VAL A 221 42.96 -42.13 39.27
CA VAL A 221 44.14 -41.27 39.05
C VAL A 221 45.41 -42.06 39.37
N ARG A 222 46.40 -41.99 38.50
CA ARG A 222 47.73 -42.58 38.72
C ARG A 222 48.82 -41.73 38.08
N ALA A 223 50.08 -41.99 38.41
CA ALA A 223 51.18 -41.25 37.79
C ALA A 223 51.25 -41.55 36.29
N GLN A 224 51.57 -40.55 35.48
CA GLN A 224 51.59 -40.66 34.02
C GLN A 224 52.64 -41.70 33.58
N GLY A 225 52.20 -42.77 32.93
CA GLY A 225 53.03 -43.94 32.61
C GLY A 225 53.23 -44.97 33.74
N SER A 226 52.57 -44.82 34.90
CA SER A 226 52.49 -45.89 35.92
C SER A 226 51.67 -47.06 35.41
N SER A 227 52.02 -48.29 35.79
CA SER A 227 51.23 -49.49 35.49
C SER A 227 50.16 -49.79 36.54
N ASN A 228 50.15 -49.09 37.68
CA ASN A 228 49.21 -49.34 38.78
C ASN A 228 47.75 -49.24 38.30
N ALA A 229 46.87 -50.08 38.89
CA ALA A 229 45.45 -50.10 38.54
C ALA A 229 44.78 -48.75 38.79
N TYR A 230 45.09 -48.11 39.92
CA TYR A 230 45.06 -46.67 40.17
C TYR A 230 45.89 -46.39 41.44
N ASP A 231 46.25 -45.13 41.67
CA ASP A 231 46.95 -44.71 42.88
C ASP A 231 46.02 -43.96 43.85
N SER A 232 45.08 -43.18 43.32
CA SER A 232 44.01 -42.48 44.06
C SER A 232 42.70 -42.56 43.29
N VAL A 233 41.56 -42.51 43.99
CA VAL A 233 40.22 -42.57 43.38
C VAL A 233 39.26 -41.56 44.02
N SER A 234 38.43 -40.93 43.20
CA SER A 234 37.35 -40.02 43.63
C SER A 234 36.03 -40.37 42.94
N THR A 235 34.92 -40.24 43.66
CA THR A 235 33.57 -40.49 43.14
C THR A 235 32.77 -39.20 42.94
N LYS A 236 31.85 -39.21 41.97
CA LYS A 236 30.82 -38.17 41.82
C LYS A 236 29.58 -38.72 41.13
N ASN A 237 28.40 -38.50 41.70
CA ASN A 237 27.14 -38.88 41.06
C ASN A 237 26.66 -37.76 40.11
N PHE A 238 26.08 -38.15 38.98
CA PHE A 238 25.46 -37.24 38.02
C PHE A 238 24.22 -37.91 37.40
N GLU A 239 23.06 -37.28 37.51
CA GLU A 239 21.78 -37.87 37.16
C GLU A 239 21.31 -37.43 35.77
N ILE A 240 20.89 -38.41 34.96
CA ILE A 240 20.30 -38.20 33.64
C ILE A 240 18.81 -38.51 33.72
N ILE A 241 17.99 -37.49 33.52
CA ILE A 241 16.53 -37.61 33.47
C ILE A 241 16.03 -37.82 32.03
N ALA A 242 14.87 -38.44 31.88
CA ALA A 242 14.26 -38.66 30.58
C ALA A 242 13.88 -37.32 29.95
N GLY A 243 14.42 -37.04 28.78
CA GLY A 243 14.08 -35.85 28.01
C GLY A 243 14.40 -36.03 26.55
N ALA A 244 13.37 -36.19 25.71
CA ALA A 244 13.35 -35.41 24.49
C ALA A 244 13.44 -33.93 24.90
N GLY A 245 14.18 -33.10 24.17
CA GLY A 245 14.30 -31.67 24.50
C GLY A 245 12.92 -31.05 24.70
N VAL A 246 12.74 -30.29 25.78
CA VAL A 246 11.44 -29.70 26.11
C VAL A 246 11.41 -28.28 25.56
N CYS A 247 10.51 -28.03 24.61
CA CYS A 247 10.09 -26.69 24.27
C CYS A 247 9.08 -26.21 25.31
N ASP A 248 9.56 -25.41 26.27
CA ASP A 248 8.85 -24.93 27.45
C ASP A 248 8.23 -23.54 27.24
N GLY A 249 8.64 -22.81 26.19
CA GLY A 249 8.03 -21.56 25.77
C GLY A 249 7.66 -21.54 24.29
N ILE A 250 6.58 -20.82 23.97
CA ILE A 250 6.23 -20.45 22.60
C ILE A 250 5.65 -19.04 22.58
N SER A 251 6.06 -18.25 21.59
CA SER A 251 5.37 -17.04 21.17
C SER A 251 5.02 -17.14 19.68
N ALA A 252 3.96 -16.44 19.27
CA ALA A 252 3.62 -16.26 17.87
C ALA A 252 2.93 -14.91 17.70
N ALA A 253 3.17 -14.26 16.56
CA ALA A 253 2.55 -13.01 16.17
C ALA A 253 2.09 -13.10 14.71
N ALA A 254 0.95 -12.49 14.40
CA ALA A 254 0.50 -12.30 13.04
C ALA A 254 0.95 -10.94 12.52
N SER A 255 1.21 -10.87 11.22
CA SER A 255 1.42 -9.64 10.46
C SER A 255 0.53 -9.68 9.21
N PRO A 256 -0.38 -8.72 9.00
CA PRO A 256 -0.71 -7.59 9.87
C PRO A 256 -1.31 -8.01 11.24
N THR A 257 -1.39 -7.07 12.19
CA THR A 257 -2.02 -7.28 13.51
C THR A 257 -3.45 -6.75 13.55
N GLY A 258 -4.38 -7.52 14.11
CA GLY A 258 -5.77 -7.07 14.32
C GLY A 258 -6.80 -7.89 13.54
N SER A 259 -7.96 -7.28 13.25
CA SER A 259 -8.89 -7.82 12.25
C SER A 259 -8.43 -7.45 10.85
N GLN A 260 -8.67 -8.33 9.87
CA GLN A 260 -8.38 -8.08 8.45
C GLN A 260 -9.59 -8.39 7.59
N LEU A 261 -9.46 -8.12 6.30
CA LEU A 261 -10.51 -8.31 5.31
C LEU A 261 -10.42 -9.70 4.66
N LEU A 262 -11.48 -10.10 3.95
CA LEU A 262 -11.45 -11.32 3.17
C LEU A 262 -10.59 -11.13 1.91
N GLY A 263 -9.50 -11.89 1.83
CA GLY A 263 -8.54 -11.85 0.72
C GLY A 263 -7.13 -11.43 1.15
N SER A 264 -6.99 -10.77 2.30
CA SER A 264 -5.71 -10.38 2.90
C SER A 264 -4.82 -11.60 3.17
N SER A 265 -3.50 -11.45 3.00
CA SER A 265 -2.52 -12.48 3.31
C SER A 265 -1.91 -12.26 4.70
N VAL A 266 -2.17 -13.19 5.63
CA VAL A 266 -1.79 -13.04 7.05
C VAL A 266 -0.61 -13.95 7.38
N THR A 267 0.56 -13.37 7.64
CA THR A 267 1.78 -14.14 7.97
C THR A 267 1.92 -14.30 9.48
N TRP A 268 1.84 -15.53 9.97
CA TRP A 268 2.14 -15.90 11.35
C TRP A 268 3.61 -16.24 11.51
N THR A 269 4.34 -15.46 12.31
CA THR A 269 5.72 -15.72 12.70
C THR A 269 5.76 -16.31 14.12
N MET A 270 6.54 -17.37 14.32
CA MET A 270 6.55 -18.21 15.53
C MET A 270 7.95 -18.30 16.11
N GLN A 271 8.07 -18.35 17.43
CA GLN A 271 9.34 -18.59 18.11
C GLN A 271 9.14 -19.62 19.23
N GLY A 272 9.96 -20.67 19.21
CA GLY A 272 10.00 -21.71 20.23
C GLY A 272 11.20 -21.51 21.15
N THR A 273 10.96 -21.46 22.46
CA THR A 273 12.01 -21.56 23.47
C THR A 273 12.13 -23.03 23.83
N CYS A 274 13.30 -23.62 23.61
CA CYS A 274 13.54 -25.04 23.86
C CYS A 274 14.84 -25.27 24.63
N GLN A 275 14.73 -26.08 25.68
CA GLN A 275 15.84 -26.46 26.54
C GLN A 275 16.85 -27.35 25.78
N ASN A 276 18.11 -27.33 26.22
CA ASN A 276 19.21 -28.14 25.67
C ASN A 276 19.47 -27.95 24.16
N ALA A 277 19.19 -26.75 23.64
CA ALA A 277 19.36 -26.37 22.23
C ALA A 277 18.61 -27.27 21.21
N ALA A 278 17.48 -27.85 21.63
CA ALA A 278 16.62 -28.61 20.75
C ALA A 278 15.95 -27.71 19.69
N VAL A 279 15.83 -28.20 18.45
CA VAL A 279 15.17 -27.48 17.36
C VAL A 279 13.66 -27.56 17.54
N PRO A 280 12.91 -26.44 17.56
CA PRO A 280 11.45 -26.46 17.56
C PRO A 280 10.90 -26.87 16.19
N GLU A 281 9.84 -27.67 16.21
CA GLU A 281 8.87 -27.78 15.13
C GLU A 281 7.51 -27.27 15.61
N PHE A 282 6.74 -26.64 14.72
CA PHE A 282 5.47 -25.99 15.02
C PHE A 282 4.34 -26.56 14.16
N LYS A 283 3.20 -26.88 14.79
CA LYS A 283 1.93 -27.23 14.14
C LYS A 283 0.91 -26.13 14.39
N VAL A 284 0.22 -25.71 13.32
CA VAL A 284 -0.78 -24.64 13.38
C VAL A 284 -2.17 -25.24 13.33
N TYR A 285 -2.96 -24.99 14.36
CA TYR A 285 -4.40 -25.25 14.38
C TYR A 285 -5.16 -23.93 14.12
N ARG A 286 -6.22 -24.01 13.30
CA ARG A 286 -7.19 -22.93 13.08
C ARG A 286 -8.58 -23.45 13.39
N ARG A 287 -9.39 -22.67 14.10
CA ARG A 287 -10.82 -22.89 14.28
C ARG A 287 -11.57 -21.72 13.65
N LYS A 288 -12.35 -22.01 12.61
CA LYS A 288 -13.25 -21.02 12.01
C LYS A 288 -14.38 -20.65 12.98
N PRO A 289 -15.02 -19.46 12.83
CA PRO A 289 -16.21 -19.07 13.57
C PRO A 289 -17.23 -20.21 13.68
N ASN A 290 -17.65 -20.51 14.92
CA ASN A 290 -18.57 -21.59 15.30
C ASN A 290 -18.21 -23.02 14.80
N GLY A 291 -17.02 -23.22 14.24
CA GLY A 291 -16.53 -24.50 13.76
C GLY A 291 -15.74 -25.31 14.79
N ALA A 292 -15.26 -26.48 14.35
CA ALA A 292 -14.25 -27.27 15.05
C ALA A 292 -12.83 -26.74 14.75
N TRP A 293 -11.87 -27.13 15.59
CA TRP A 293 -10.44 -26.97 15.30
C TRP A 293 -10.02 -27.91 14.15
N VAL A 294 -9.27 -27.37 13.17
CA VAL A 294 -8.63 -28.12 12.10
C VAL A 294 -7.14 -27.81 12.06
N VAL A 295 -6.33 -28.73 11.53
CA VAL A 295 -4.91 -28.45 11.23
C VAL A 295 -4.86 -27.52 10.01
N ALA A 296 -4.24 -26.35 10.17
CA ALA A 296 -4.00 -25.39 9.09
C ALA A 296 -2.61 -25.59 8.46
N ARG A 297 -1.63 -26.04 9.27
CA ARG A 297 -0.30 -26.50 8.82
C ARG A 297 0.15 -27.60 9.76
N ASP A 298 0.63 -28.73 9.24
CA ASP A 298 1.20 -29.80 10.07
C ASP A 298 2.56 -29.40 10.68
N TRP A 299 3.24 -30.32 11.37
CA TRP A 299 4.56 -30.07 11.96
C TRP A 299 5.58 -29.63 10.89
N SER A 300 6.19 -28.48 11.12
CA SER A 300 7.30 -27.98 10.32
C SER A 300 8.28 -27.18 11.18
N THR A 301 9.57 -27.25 10.87
CA THR A 301 10.62 -26.39 11.44
C THR A 301 10.59 -24.97 10.88
N ASP A 302 9.76 -24.70 9.86
CA ASP A 302 9.50 -23.36 9.37
C ASP A 302 8.77 -22.53 10.45
N ALA A 303 9.38 -21.42 10.83
CA ALA A 303 8.86 -20.47 11.80
C ALA A 303 7.73 -19.58 11.24
N THR A 304 7.45 -19.65 9.94
CA THR A 304 6.46 -18.81 9.24
C THR A 304 5.29 -19.63 8.67
N PHE A 305 4.07 -19.12 8.81
CA PHE A 305 2.87 -19.67 8.18
C PHE A 305 2.08 -18.54 7.54
N VAL A 306 2.11 -18.50 6.21
CA VAL A 306 1.27 -17.60 5.43
C VAL A 306 -0.14 -18.19 5.36
N TRP A 307 -1.12 -17.41 5.81
CA TRP A 307 -2.54 -17.75 5.74
C TRP A 307 -3.23 -16.93 4.66
N ASP A 308 -3.59 -17.60 3.57
CA ASP A 308 -4.50 -17.08 2.55
C ASP A 308 -5.95 -17.04 3.11
N THR A 309 -6.58 -15.87 3.03
CA THR A 309 -7.95 -15.64 3.51
C THR A 309 -8.99 -15.54 2.37
N LYS A 310 -8.62 -15.61 1.09
CA LYS A 310 -9.52 -15.43 -0.08
C LYS A 310 -10.76 -16.34 -0.10
N THR A 311 -10.72 -17.46 0.64
CA THR A 311 -11.80 -18.48 0.67
C THR A 311 -12.26 -18.86 2.08
N VAL A 312 -11.98 -18.05 3.11
CA VAL A 312 -12.32 -18.38 4.50
C VAL A 312 -13.69 -17.86 4.95
N ALA A 313 -14.23 -18.45 6.02
CA ALA A 313 -15.47 -17.96 6.62
C ALA A 313 -15.24 -16.65 7.39
N LEU A 314 -16.26 -15.78 7.43
CA LEU A 314 -16.22 -14.47 8.07
C LEU A 314 -16.42 -14.57 9.59
N GLY A 315 -15.76 -13.69 10.35
CA GLY A 315 -15.76 -13.57 11.80
C GLY A 315 -14.43 -13.98 12.46
N THR A 316 -14.42 -14.05 13.79
CA THR A 316 -13.23 -14.41 14.59
C THR A 316 -12.80 -15.88 14.37
N HIS A 317 -11.69 -16.09 13.66
CA HIS A 317 -10.96 -17.36 13.71
C HIS A 317 -10.14 -17.40 15.00
N LEU A 318 -9.98 -18.58 15.56
CA LEU A 318 -9.01 -18.82 16.63
C LEU A 318 -7.82 -19.58 16.06
N PHE A 319 -6.62 -19.13 16.37
CA PHE A 319 -5.38 -19.82 16.08
C PHE A 319 -4.78 -20.39 17.36
N GLN A 320 -4.24 -21.60 17.27
CA GLN A 320 -3.42 -22.18 18.31
C GLN A 320 -2.20 -22.85 17.69
N ILE A 321 -1.01 -22.36 18.03
CA ILE A 321 0.24 -22.95 17.56
C ILE A 321 0.79 -23.84 18.67
N TRP A 322 1.04 -25.09 18.32
CA TRP A 322 1.68 -26.08 19.19
C TRP A 322 3.16 -26.15 18.82
N VAL A 323 4.05 -26.18 19.82
CA VAL A 323 5.49 -26.45 19.62
C VAL A 323 5.89 -27.74 20.33
N ARG A 324 6.87 -28.43 19.75
CA ARG A 324 7.68 -29.45 20.43
C ARG A 324 9.07 -29.50 19.80
N ALA A 325 10.02 -30.14 20.46
CA ALA A 325 11.30 -30.45 19.84
C ALA A 325 11.14 -31.48 18.71
N VAL A 326 11.89 -31.30 17.62
CA VAL A 326 12.00 -32.27 16.53
C VAL A 326 12.36 -33.65 17.08
N GLY A 327 11.60 -34.67 16.67
CA GLY A 327 11.75 -36.05 17.15
C GLY A 327 11.03 -36.35 18.48
N SER A 328 10.28 -35.40 19.04
CA SER A 328 9.45 -35.63 20.22
C SER A 328 8.16 -36.40 19.87
N ASN A 329 7.90 -37.48 20.60
CA ASN A 329 6.63 -38.23 20.51
C ASN A 329 5.46 -37.54 21.26
N SER A 330 5.70 -36.40 21.91
CA SER A 330 4.64 -35.61 22.56
C SER A 330 3.64 -35.09 21.52
N THR A 331 2.36 -35.03 21.90
CA THR A 331 1.31 -34.36 21.12
C THR A 331 1.56 -32.86 21.00
N TYR A 332 2.08 -32.23 22.05
CA TYR A 332 2.81 -30.95 22.04
C TYR A 332 3.62 -30.85 23.34
N GLN A 333 4.49 -29.84 23.48
CA GLN A 333 5.24 -29.56 24.72
C GLN A 333 4.85 -28.21 25.31
N ALA A 334 4.73 -27.18 24.46
CA ALA A 334 4.06 -25.92 24.79
C ALA A 334 3.08 -25.56 23.67
N THR A 335 2.15 -24.64 23.97
CA THR A 335 1.10 -24.20 23.05
C THR A 335 0.72 -22.76 23.34
N THR A 336 0.35 -21.99 22.33
CA THR A 336 -0.21 -20.65 22.56
C THR A 336 -1.56 -20.75 23.28
N PRO A 337 -2.02 -19.70 23.95
CA PRO A 337 -3.46 -19.51 24.15
C PRO A 337 -4.18 -19.51 22.79
N GLY A 338 -5.51 -19.66 22.81
CA GLY A 338 -6.33 -19.47 21.61
C GLY A 338 -6.33 -18.00 21.22
N MET A 339 -5.55 -17.64 20.20
CA MET A 339 -5.40 -16.27 19.71
C MET A 339 -6.50 -15.96 18.72
N SER A 340 -7.27 -14.90 18.97
CA SER A 340 -8.29 -14.40 18.04
C SER A 340 -7.66 -13.64 16.88
N TYR A 341 -8.07 -13.97 15.67
CA TYR A 341 -7.79 -13.21 14.46
C TYR A 341 -9.07 -13.16 13.62
N GLU A 342 -9.61 -11.97 13.43
CA GLU A 342 -10.92 -11.79 12.80
C GLU A 342 -10.78 -11.48 11.32
N ILE A 343 -11.51 -12.21 10.49
CA ILE A 343 -11.66 -11.91 9.07
C ILE A 343 -13.05 -11.34 8.86
N LYS A 344 -13.13 -10.01 8.76
CA LYS A 344 -14.38 -9.30 8.50
C LYS A 344 -14.75 -9.47 7.04
N LEU A 345 -16.04 -9.30 6.75
CA LEU A 345 -16.36 -8.78 5.43
C LEU A 345 -15.86 -7.34 5.42
N GLN A 346 -15.22 -6.95 4.33
CA GLN A 346 -14.89 -5.55 4.10
C GLN A 346 -16.23 -4.76 4.01
N THR A 347 -16.32 -3.65 4.74
CA THR A 347 -17.62 -3.10 5.16
C THR A 347 -18.31 -2.35 4.04
N VAL A 348 -19.62 -2.59 3.97
CA VAL A 348 -20.64 -2.16 3.01
C VAL A 348 -21.49 -0.95 3.51
N TRP A 349 -21.89 0.10 2.80
CA TRP A 349 -22.43 1.37 3.38
C TRP A 349 -23.36 2.09 2.39
N ALA A 350 -24.32 2.98 2.72
CA ALA A 350 -25.05 3.85 1.75
C ALA A 350 -26.06 4.87 2.29
N ASN A 351 -25.91 6.18 2.04
CA ASN A 351 -26.91 7.16 2.46
C ASN A 351 -27.43 8.07 1.32
N SER A 352 -28.42 7.60 0.56
CA SER A 352 -29.40 8.40 -0.25
C SER A 352 -30.11 9.44 0.57
N PHE A 353 -30.65 10.48 -0.08
CA PHE A 353 -31.54 11.57 0.34
C PHE A 353 -32.07 12.32 -0.96
N GLY A 354 -32.22 13.64 -1.24
CA GLY A 354 -32.22 14.18 -2.68
C GLY A 354 -33.37 15.05 -3.30
N GLY A 355 -33.26 15.67 -4.52
CA GLY A 355 -33.86 16.98 -5.04
C GLY A 355 -35.27 17.25 -5.68
N ALA A 356 -35.45 18.39 -6.44
CA ALA A 356 -36.60 18.84 -7.30
C ALA A 356 -36.69 19.96 -8.48
N ASN A 357 -35.77 20.83 -8.98
CA ASN A 357 -35.96 21.51 -10.34
C ASN A 357 -34.80 21.73 -11.42
N ASN A 358 -33.48 22.00 -11.23
CA ASN A 358 -32.40 21.87 -12.29
C ASN A 358 -30.89 22.15 -11.91
N GLU A 359 -29.90 21.24 -12.15
CA GLU A 359 -28.50 21.43 -11.63
C GLU A 359 -27.24 20.68 -12.31
N TYR A 360 -26.10 20.52 -11.55
CA TYR A 360 -24.79 19.77 -11.68
C TYR A 360 -24.16 19.36 -10.26
N GLY A 361 -22.83 19.15 -9.96
CA GLY A 361 -22.44 18.71 -8.56
C GLY A 361 -21.06 18.18 -7.99
N PHE A 362 -20.00 17.88 -8.77
CA PHE A 362 -18.53 17.59 -8.66
C PHE A 362 -17.76 16.47 -7.77
N ARG A 363 -16.84 16.64 -6.75
CA ARG A 363 -15.68 15.74 -6.28
C ARG A 363 -15.39 15.35 -4.75
N VAL A 364 -14.15 14.89 -4.35
CA VAL A 364 -13.83 14.13 -3.08
C VAL A 364 -12.33 14.13 -2.52
N ALA A 365 -12.03 13.47 -1.37
CA ALA A 365 -10.78 13.59 -0.53
C ALA A 365 -10.38 12.56 0.60
N LEU A 366 -9.33 12.85 1.43
CA LEU A 366 -8.71 12.09 2.57
C LEU A 366 -8.70 12.81 4.01
N ASP A 367 -8.74 12.20 5.24
CA ASP A 367 -8.60 12.63 6.71
C ASP A 367 -7.50 11.78 7.48
N SER A 368 -7.52 11.66 8.83
CA SER A 368 -6.70 10.67 9.58
C SER A 368 -7.41 9.97 10.77
N ASP A 369 -8.72 10.17 10.94
CA ASP A 369 -9.54 9.52 11.97
C ASP A 369 -10.60 8.61 11.33
N GLY A 370 -11.25 9.08 10.25
CA GLY A 370 -11.82 8.26 9.17
C GLY A 370 -12.72 9.00 8.20
N ASN A 371 -13.02 10.27 8.43
CA ASN A 371 -14.33 10.85 8.12
C ASN A 371 -14.46 11.28 6.64
N THR A 372 -15.60 11.10 5.95
CA THR A 372 -15.73 11.22 4.45
C THR A 372 -16.94 12.06 4.02
N TYR A 373 -16.82 13.22 3.39
CA TYR A 373 -17.82 14.31 3.44
C TYR A 373 -18.84 14.45 2.28
N ALA A 374 -19.31 15.63 1.79
CA ALA A 374 -20.07 15.78 0.49
C ALA A 374 -20.47 17.21 -0.05
N THR A 375 -21.03 17.32 -1.30
CA THR A 375 -21.56 18.57 -2.00
C THR A 375 -22.59 18.43 -3.19
N GLY A 376 -23.55 19.36 -3.47
CA GLY A 376 -24.54 19.35 -4.62
C GLY A 376 -25.40 20.64 -4.96
N PHE A 377 -26.72 20.70 -5.27
CA PHE A 377 -27.59 21.93 -5.17
C PHE A 377 -29.05 21.64 -4.60
N PHE A 378 -29.90 22.51 -3.96
CA PHE A 378 -31.29 22.25 -3.34
C PHE A 378 -32.48 23.27 -3.66
N GLU A 379 -33.75 23.07 -3.23
CA GLU A 379 -34.81 24.12 -2.91
C GLU A 379 -35.63 23.59 -1.70
N GLY A 380 -36.77 24.13 -1.25
CA GLY A 380 -37.86 23.31 -0.71
C GLY A 380 -38.46 23.56 0.70
N SER A 381 -38.62 22.51 1.54
CA SER A 381 -39.04 22.57 2.97
C SER A 381 -38.64 21.37 3.87
N ILE A 382 -37.36 20.98 3.92
CA ILE A 382 -36.92 19.62 4.30
C ILE A 382 -37.35 19.01 5.64
N THR A 383 -37.31 17.70 5.61
CA THR A 383 -37.29 16.74 6.71
C THR A 383 -35.85 16.18 6.96
N PHE A 384 -34.83 16.96 7.44
CA PHE A 384 -33.39 16.53 7.53
C PHE A 384 -32.94 16.16 8.93
N GLY A 385 -32.45 14.93 9.07
CA GLY A 385 -31.64 14.47 10.18
C GLY A 385 -32.46 14.51 11.45
N THR A 386 -32.53 15.66 12.14
CA THR A 386 -33.64 16.07 13.03
C THR A 386 -34.11 17.55 12.94
N THR A 387 -33.39 18.58 12.43
CA THR A 387 -33.58 19.95 13.02
C THR A 387 -33.90 21.19 12.17
N THR A 388 -33.11 21.61 11.17
CA THR A 388 -33.24 22.94 10.48
C THR A 388 -32.51 22.95 9.14
N LEU A 389 -32.87 23.70 8.10
CA LEU A 389 -32.03 24.06 6.92
C LEU A 389 -32.82 25.07 6.11
N THR A 390 -32.38 26.34 6.12
CA THR A 390 -33.04 27.40 5.36
C THR A 390 -32.11 28.61 5.14
N SER A 391 -31.31 28.56 4.08
CA SER A 391 -31.69 29.32 2.88
C SER A 391 -31.45 30.84 2.90
N ALA A 392 -31.64 31.48 1.75
CA ALA A 392 -32.46 32.68 1.57
C ALA A 392 -33.13 32.83 0.19
N GLY A 393 -33.03 31.84 -0.72
CA GLY A 393 -33.97 31.61 -1.82
C GLY A 393 -33.44 31.01 -3.14
N GLY A 394 -32.26 30.44 -3.14
CA GLY A 394 -31.56 29.94 -4.32
C GLY A 394 -30.36 29.21 -3.79
N PHE A 395 -30.04 28.02 -4.34
CA PHE A 395 -29.19 26.93 -3.79
C PHE A 395 -28.34 27.21 -2.41
N ASP A 396 -27.19 26.70 -1.97
CA ASP A 396 -26.43 27.14 -0.73
C ASP A 396 -25.03 26.42 -0.85
N VAL A 397 -24.32 26.05 0.25
CA VAL A 397 -23.20 25.07 0.18
C VAL A 397 -23.00 24.07 1.37
N PHE A 398 -22.20 22.99 1.25
CA PHE A 398 -22.43 21.66 1.90
C PHE A 398 -21.32 21.00 2.78
N ILE A 399 -21.63 20.41 3.94
CA ILE A 399 -20.68 20.50 5.07
C ILE A 399 -20.88 19.53 6.29
N LEU A 400 -21.14 18.22 6.13
CA LEU A 400 -21.54 17.38 7.30
C LEU A 400 -20.40 17.07 8.31
N LYS A 401 -20.62 16.23 9.34
CA LYS A 401 -19.60 15.37 10.03
C LYS A 401 -20.08 13.94 10.31
N PHE A 402 -20.23 13.06 9.32
CA PHE A 402 -20.77 11.69 9.48
C PHE A 402 -19.79 10.61 10.10
N ASP A 403 -19.52 9.39 9.55
CA ASP A 403 -19.42 8.06 10.30
C ASP A 403 -19.20 6.79 9.39
N THR A 404 -18.33 5.83 9.74
CA THR A 404 -18.14 4.50 9.06
C THR A 404 -19.29 3.54 9.39
N ALA A 405 -19.98 3.89 10.49
CA ALA A 405 -21.29 3.46 10.90
C ALA A 405 -22.32 4.59 10.65
N GLY A 406 -22.62 5.49 11.61
CA GLY A 406 -23.59 6.61 11.47
C GLY A 406 -24.91 6.86 12.31
N ASN A 407 -25.03 7.85 13.24
CA ASN A 407 -26.31 8.53 13.65
C ASN A 407 -26.18 10.05 14.05
N ILE A 408 -26.94 11.01 13.50
CA ILE A 408 -26.59 12.47 13.42
C ILE A 408 -26.69 13.38 14.69
N LEU A 409 -25.86 14.46 14.81
CA LEU A 409 -25.90 15.47 15.91
C LEU A 409 -25.68 17.03 15.66
N TRP A 410 -25.25 17.61 14.51
CA TRP A 410 -24.95 19.08 14.34
C TRP A 410 -24.98 19.60 12.88
N ALA A 411 -25.15 20.91 12.57
CA ALA A 411 -24.99 21.48 11.21
C ALA A 411 -24.76 23.01 11.05
N LYS A 412 -24.42 23.41 9.81
CA LYS A 412 -24.31 24.71 9.06
C LYS A 412 -24.69 24.46 7.56
N SER A 413 -24.76 25.36 6.57
CA SER A 413 -24.76 25.12 5.05
C SER A 413 -24.97 26.43 4.27
N ALA A 414 -24.33 26.77 3.14
CA ALA A 414 -23.75 28.11 2.93
C ALA A 414 -23.92 28.92 1.60
N GLY A 415 -24.68 30.04 1.57
CA GLY A 415 -25.05 30.78 0.32
C GLY A 415 -26.03 32.02 0.33
N GLY A 416 -26.44 32.61 -0.84
CA GLY A 416 -27.04 33.92 -1.22
C GLY A 416 -27.77 34.13 -2.58
N VAL A 417 -28.31 35.35 -2.83
CA VAL A 417 -29.41 35.67 -3.81
C VAL A 417 -29.39 35.31 -5.32
N ASP A 418 -28.51 34.46 -5.92
CA ASP A 418 -28.81 33.80 -7.24
C ASP A 418 -27.91 32.63 -7.90
N THR A 419 -26.67 32.12 -7.56
CA THR A 419 -25.99 30.87 -8.14
C THR A 419 -24.91 29.88 -7.37
N GLU A 420 -24.59 29.78 -6.04
CA GLU A 420 -23.94 28.66 -5.12
C GLU A 420 -22.96 27.41 -5.35
N ILE A 421 -22.11 27.13 -6.38
CA ILE A 421 -21.08 26.02 -6.52
C ILE A 421 -20.44 25.51 -5.19
N GLY A 422 -19.71 24.40 -5.18
CA GLY A 422 -19.01 23.91 -3.98
C GLY A 422 -17.80 23.02 -4.23
N TYR A 423 -17.42 22.88 -5.51
CA TYR A 423 -16.37 22.11 -6.19
C TYR A 423 -15.04 21.80 -5.52
N GLY A 424 -14.80 21.82 -4.21
CA GLY A 424 -13.47 21.98 -3.63
C GLY A 424 -13.29 22.36 -2.12
N ILE A 425 -12.06 22.15 -1.55
CA ILE A 425 -11.76 21.84 -0.12
C ILE A 425 -10.28 21.47 0.31
N ALA A 426 -9.81 21.01 1.52
CA ALA A 426 -8.37 20.77 1.96
C ALA A 426 -8.07 19.79 3.16
N VAL A 427 -7.05 18.86 3.10
CA VAL A 427 -6.64 17.89 4.18
C VAL A 427 -5.48 18.30 5.13
N ASP A 428 -5.69 18.94 6.30
CA ASP A 428 -4.56 19.19 7.24
C ASP A 428 -4.45 18.16 8.35
N LYS A 429 -3.96 18.57 9.53
CA LYS A 429 -3.55 17.65 10.61
C LYS A 429 -3.91 18.19 12.01
N SER A 430 -4.94 19.04 12.13
CA SER A 430 -5.57 19.45 13.41
C SER A 430 -7.10 19.76 13.39
N ALA A 431 -7.80 19.56 12.28
CA ALA A 431 -9.26 19.39 12.16
C ALA A 431 -9.96 19.73 10.79
N ASN A 432 -9.32 20.42 9.82
CA ASN A 432 -9.79 21.57 9.01
C ASN A 432 -9.95 21.39 7.46
N VAL A 433 -10.93 22.01 6.75
CA VAL A 433 -11.51 21.53 5.43
C VAL A 433 -12.04 22.64 4.45
N TYR A 434 -11.50 23.03 3.27
CA TYR A 434 -11.58 24.46 2.77
C TYR A 434 -12.32 24.98 1.45
N ILE A 435 -13.53 25.61 1.48
CA ILE A 435 -14.39 26.30 0.39
C ILE A 435 -13.77 27.27 -0.69
N THR A 436 -13.33 27.10 -1.95
CA THR A 436 -13.21 28.33 -2.86
C THR A 436 -14.57 28.98 -3.31
N GLY A 437 -14.69 29.73 -4.42
CA GLY A 437 -15.88 29.63 -5.28
C GLY A 437 -17.14 30.56 -5.12
N TYR A 438 -17.66 31.13 -6.23
CA TYR A 438 -18.83 32.04 -6.55
C TYR A 438 -19.39 33.21 -5.53
N TYR A 439 -20.20 34.31 -5.78
CA TYR A 439 -20.55 35.51 -4.86
C TYR A 439 -21.39 36.79 -5.29
N LYS A 440 -22.40 36.83 -6.15
CA LYS A 440 -23.22 38.07 -6.38
C LYS A 440 -23.99 38.52 -5.15
N GLY A 441 -24.53 39.75 -5.12
CA GLY A 441 -25.16 40.45 -3.98
C GLY A 441 -24.57 40.44 -2.55
N THR A 442 -25.47 40.67 -1.58
CA THR A 442 -25.26 41.41 -0.30
C THR A 442 -25.69 40.71 1.00
N ALA A 443 -24.76 40.19 1.83
CA ALA A 443 -24.76 38.75 2.11
C ALA A 443 -24.14 38.26 3.46
N THR A 444 -24.84 37.64 4.40
CA THR A 444 -24.41 37.37 5.81
C THR A 444 -23.85 35.92 6.00
N PHE A 445 -22.84 35.59 6.85
CA PHE A 445 -21.92 34.45 6.56
C PHE A 445 -21.25 33.57 7.64
N GLY A 446 -21.38 33.84 8.92
CA GLY A 446 -20.34 33.49 9.87
C GLY A 446 -20.11 34.67 10.81
N THR A 447 -19.12 35.54 10.56
CA THR A 447 -19.07 36.91 11.17
C THR A 447 -18.59 38.16 10.35
N ASP A 448 -18.05 38.12 9.12
CA ASP A 448 -17.35 39.24 8.45
C ASP A 448 -17.96 39.85 7.13
N VAL A 449 -18.39 41.12 7.19
CA VAL A 449 -19.04 42.00 6.15
C VAL A 449 -18.17 42.46 4.97
N LEU A 450 -18.76 42.76 3.78
CA LEU A 450 -18.04 42.96 2.48
C LEU A 450 -18.68 43.67 1.26
N SER A 451 -17.94 43.77 0.12
CA SER A 451 -18.35 44.36 -1.18
C SER A 451 -17.50 43.99 -2.42
N SER A 452 -18.08 43.50 -3.52
CA SER A 452 -17.47 43.38 -4.87
C SER A 452 -17.44 44.67 -5.65
N GLN A 453 -16.89 44.63 -6.87
CA GLN A 453 -16.38 45.82 -7.52
C GLN A 453 -16.82 45.98 -9.01
N GLY A 454 -18.10 46.30 -9.20
CA GLY A 454 -18.70 46.97 -10.36
C GLY A 454 -19.77 46.23 -11.20
N GLY A 455 -19.88 44.89 -11.20
CA GLY A 455 -20.88 44.12 -11.97
C GLY A 455 -20.54 42.65 -12.36
N SER A 456 -19.58 41.94 -11.75
CA SER A 456 -19.14 40.56 -12.05
C SER A 456 -18.87 39.77 -10.81
N PHE A 457 -18.33 38.59 -11.09
CA PHE A 457 -17.86 37.64 -10.16
C PHE A 457 -16.47 37.83 -9.48
N ASP A 458 -16.17 37.14 -8.32
CA ASP A 458 -15.20 37.39 -7.16
C ASP A 458 -14.70 36.38 -5.96
N VAL A 459 -13.51 35.73 -5.75
CA VAL A 459 -13.07 34.69 -4.65
C VAL A 459 -12.81 34.87 -3.05
N PHE A 460 -13.63 34.38 -2.07
CA PHE A 460 -13.52 34.42 -0.53
C PHE A 460 -12.29 33.69 0.18
N LEU A 461 -12.01 33.62 1.52
CA LEU A 461 -11.00 32.64 2.14
C LEU A 461 -11.04 32.26 3.68
N THR A 462 -10.79 31.00 4.20
CA THR A 462 -11.01 30.60 5.65
C THR A 462 -10.22 29.43 6.43
N LYS A 463 -10.10 29.33 7.81
CA LYS A 463 -9.59 28.15 8.70
C LYS A 463 -10.19 27.94 10.15
N LEU A 464 -10.24 26.67 10.64
CA LEU A 464 -10.10 26.13 12.06
C LEU A 464 -10.25 27.02 13.35
N ASP A 465 -11.15 26.63 14.30
CA ASP A 465 -11.03 26.73 15.77
C ASP A 465 -11.07 25.32 16.44
N LYS A 466 -12.15 24.52 16.29
CA LYS A 466 -12.21 23.04 16.45
C LYS A 466 -13.53 22.32 16.02
N ASP A 467 -14.73 22.84 16.32
CA ASP A 467 -15.98 22.02 16.41
C ASP A 467 -17.31 22.70 15.97
N GLY A 468 -17.52 23.08 14.72
CA GLY A 468 -18.81 23.38 14.05
C GLY A 468 -19.11 24.87 13.84
N ASN A 469 -18.08 25.66 14.09
CA ASN A 469 -17.92 27.11 14.18
C ASN A 469 -17.02 27.60 13.05
N PHE A 470 -16.50 28.84 13.17
CA PHE A 470 -15.70 29.62 12.20
C PHE A 470 -14.53 30.42 12.97
N LEU A 471 -14.00 31.60 12.54
CA LEU A 471 -12.94 32.51 13.13
C LEU A 471 -12.86 34.02 12.62
N TYR A 472 -12.20 34.42 11.48
CA TYR A 472 -12.31 35.76 10.77
C TYR A 472 -11.47 35.99 9.43
N THR A 473 -11.91 36.80 8.42
CA THR A 473 -11.92 36.39 6.95
C THR A 473 -11.64 37.43 5.81
N LYS A 474 -11.44 36.99 4.53
CA LYS A 474 -10.74 37.65 3.38
C LYS A 474 -11.29 37.94 1.93
N THR A 475 -11.33 39.24 1.59
CA THR A 475 -11.95 39.94 0.43
C THR A 475 -11.08 40.64 -0.61
N TYR A 476 -11.32 40.47 -1.90
CA TYR A 476 -10.18 40.62 -2.79
C TYR A 476 -10.45 40.88 -4.32
N GLY A 477 -11.17 41.91 -4.81
CA GLY A 477 -11.32 42.09 -6.30
C GLY A 477 -11.44 43.50 -6.88
N ASP A 478 -11.66 43.71 -8.21
CA ASP A 478 -11.92 45.07 -8.78
C ASP A 478 -12.82 45.40 -10.01
N ALA A 479 -12.92 44.71 -11.16
CA ALA A 479 -13.71 45.18 -12.33
C ALA A 479 -14.10 44.27 -13.56
N ASN A 480 -13.88 42.95 -13.66
CA ASN A 480 -14.70 41.88 -14.31
C ASN A 480 -14.45 40.53 -13.56
N SER A 481 -15.00 39.43 -14.08
CA SER A 481 -15.33 38.14 -13.42
C SER A 481 -14.30 37.51 -12.48
N ASP A 482 -14.63 36.41 -11.77
CA ASP A 482 -13.67 35.65 -10.93
C ASP A 482 -13.93 34.13 -10.58
N TYR A 483 -14.97 33.44 -11.10
CA TYR A 483 -15.28 31.98 -11.14
C TYR A 483 -14.47 30.91 -10.33
N GLY A 484 -14.28 30.92 -9.00
CA GLY A 484 -13.28 30.06 -8.31
C GLY A 484 -13.38 28.52 -8.22
N ILE A 485 -12.19 27.87 -8.06
CA ILE A 485 -11.71 26.61 -8.70
C ILE A 485 -10.62 25.65 -8.10
N GLY A 486 -9.83 25.82 -7.02
CA GLY A 486 -8.70 24.87 -6.81
C GLY A 486 -7.65 25.01 -5.71
N ILE A 487 -7.33 23.84 -5.15
CA ILE A 487 -6.41 23.41 -4.11
C ILE A 487 -6.26 21.81 -4.60
N SER A 488 -5.32 20.87 -4.28
CA SER A 488 -5.52 19.39 -3.96
C SER A 488 -4.91 18.66 -2.65
N LEU A 489 -3.62 18.16 -2.42
CA LEU A 489 -3.03 17.81 -1.02
C LEU A 489 -1.48 17.79 -0.58
N ASP A 490 -1.03 18.12 0.70
CA ASP A 490 0.37 18.22 1.31
C ASP A 490 0.67 17.60 2.73
N GLY A 491 1.92 17.70 3.21
CA GLY A 491 2.48 17.29 4.50
C GLY A 491 1.80 17.78 5.79
N ASN A 492 0.95 18.83 5.77
CA ASN A 492 0.07 19.40 6.84
C ASN A 492 -0.91 20.47 6.22
N ASP A 493 -0.84 21.76 6.61
CA ASP A 493 -1.60 23.01 6.33
C ASP A 493 -1.41 24.03 5.07
N ASN A 494 -0.30 24.71 4.61
CA ASN A 494 -0.08 25.62 3.39
C ASN A 494 -0.28 25.26 1.85
N PRO A 495 -1.30 25.80 1.16
CA PRO A 495 -1.68 25.56 -0.26
C PRO A 495 -1.21 26.51 -1.42
N TYR A 496 -2.02 26.95 -2.47
CA TYR A 496 -1.96 28.07 -3.54
C TYR A 496 -3.33 28.79 -4.04
N ILE A 497 -3.72 30.07 -3.71
CA ILE A 497 -4.91 30.88 -4.18
C ILE A 497 -4.87 31.28 -5.63
N ALA A 498 -4.76 30.33 -6.52
CA ALA A 498 -5.69 30.18 -7.63
C ALA A 498 -6.38 31.31 -8.44
N GLY A 499 -6.64 31.20 -9.76
CA GLY A 499 -7.37 32.23 -10.54
C GLY A 499 -7.75 32.17 -12.06
N TYR A 500 -8.53 33.16 -12.60
CA TYR A 500 -8.73 33.76 -14.00
C TYR A 500 -7.85 35.09 -14.27
N PHE A 501 -8.15 36.39 -14.62
CA PHE A 501 -7.10 37.55 -14.69
C PHE A 501 -7.34 38.98 -15.34
N TYR A 502 -8.34 39.29 -16.21
CA TYR A 502 -8.21 40.37 -17.26
C TYR A 502 -8.16 41.80 -16.64
N GLY A 503 -8.24 42.86 -17.44
CA GLY A 503 -8.13 44.28 -17.08
C GLY A 503 -6.88 44.79 -16.35
N GLY A 504 -6.06 43.96 -15.69
CA GLY A 504 -4.79 44.35 -15.06
C GLY A 504 -4.87 44.85 -13.60
N ILE A 505 -4.08 44.22 -12.70
CA ILE A 505 -4.56 43.91 -11.32
C ILE A 505 -3.51 44.12 -10.16
N THR A 506 -3.24 43.19 -9.22
CA THR A 506 -3.09 43.52 -7.77
C THR A 506 -2.71 42.40 -6.74
N ILE A 507 -3.20 41.15 -6.81
CA ILE A 507 -3.39 40.18 -5.66
C ILE A 507 -2.29 40.15 -4.61
N GLY A 508 -2.69 40.10 -3.36
CA GLY A 508 -2.10 40.83 -2.26
C GLY A 508 -1.48 42.17 -2.69
N THR A 509 -0.30 42.16 -3.30
CA THR A 509 0.39 43.33 -3.89
C THR A 509 1.11 43.10 -5.25
N THR A 510 0.85 42.07 -6.06
CA THR A 510 1.48 41.92 -7.42
C THR A 510 0.49 42.14 -8.58
N THR A 511 0.95 42.64 -9.73
CA THR A 511 0.08 43.11 -10.82
C THR A 511 0.54 42.66 -12.21
N LEU A 512 -0.36 42.04 -12.99
CA LEU A 512 -0.06 41.47 -14.31
C LEU A 512 -1.22 41.70 -15.28
N ALA A 513 -0.98 41.50 -16.57
CA ALA A 513 -1.88 41.95 -17.62
C ALA A 513 -1.73 41.12 -18.89
N SER A 514 -2.87 40.62 -19.34
CA SER A 514 -3.23 39.91 -20.55
C SER A 514 -2.35 39.97 -21.81
N LYS A 515 -2.49 39.00 -22.72
CA LYS A 515 -2.24 39.18 -24.16
C LYS A 515 -3.47 38.89 -25.03
N GLY A 516 -4.62 38.65 -24.41
CA GLY A 516 -5.91 39.01 -24.99
C GLY A 516 -7.15 38.68 -24.16
N VAL A 517 -8.05 37.90 -24.72
CA VAL A 517 -9.03 37.16 -23.95
C VAL A 517 -8.31 36.41 -22.76
N PHE A 518 -7.79 35.15 -22.72
CA PHE A 518 -7.33 34.50 -21.44
C PHE A 518 -5.80 34.08 -21.08
N ASP A 519 -5.32 33.88 -19.78
CA ASP A 519 -3.88 34.02 -19.27
C ASP A 519 -3.27 33.62 -17.76
N ILE A 520 -2.63 32.52 -17.21
CA ILE A 520 -2.18 31.97 -15.79
C ILE A 520 -1.38 32.67 -14.59
N TYR A 521 -1.50 32.23 -13.28
CA TYR A 521 -0.69 32.57 -12.02
C TYR A 521 -0.07 31.27 -11.35
N VAL A 522 0.92 31.22 -10.40
CA VAL A 522 1.27 30.06 -9.45
C VAL A 522 1.96 30.37 -8.08
N ALA A 523 1.84 29.60 -6.93
CA ALA A 523 1.98 30.16 -5.51
C ALA A 523 2.69 29.59 -4.20
N LYS A 524 2.80 30.28 -2.99
CA LYS A 524 3.21 29.85 -1.53
C LYS A 524 4.16 30.71 -0.60
N LEU A 525 4.43 30.29 0.66
CA LEU A 525 4.02 30.94 1.95
C LEU A 525 5.06 31.34 3.04
N ASP A 526 4.60 32.24 3.91
CA ASP A 526 5.00 32.55 5.30
C ASP A 526 3.79 33.22 6.09
N PRO A 527 3.52 32.90 7.39
CA PRO A 527 2.23 32.25 7.81
C PRO A 527 0.90 33.02 8.13
N ALA A 528 -0.17 32.32 8.58
CA ALA A 528 -1.49 32.77 9.17
C ALA A 528 -2.50 33.56 8.29
N GLY A 529 -2.01 34.10 7.20
CA GLY A 529 -2.78 34.73 6.15
C GLY A 529 -2.00 35.10 4.90
N ASN A 530 -0.66 35.10 4.95
CA ASN A 530 0.14 36.22 4.41
C ASN A 530 0.95 35.95 3.12
N VAL A 531 1.67 36.95 2.57
CA VAL A 531 2.03 37.08 1.11
C VAL A 531 3.37 37.87 0.72
N SER A 532 3.81 38.04 -0.57
CA SER A 532 5.22 38.46 -1.07
C SER A 532 5.77 38.59 -2.59
N TRP A 533 5.51 37.78 -3.67
CA TRP A 533 6.35 37.55 -4.93
C TRP A 533 5.67 37.34 -6.38
N VAL A 534 6.30 36.69 -7.46
CA VAL A 534 6.13 37.07 -8.94
C VAL A 534 6.34 36.14 -10.29
N SER A 535 5.67 35.01 -10.70
CA SER A 535 5.59 34.52 -12.18
C SER A 535 4.33 33.72 -12.72
N SER A 536 4.04 33.58 -14.04
CA SER A 536 2.65 33.42 -14.60
C SER A 536 2.40 32.58 -15.91
N GLY A 537 1.19 32.47 -16.56
CA GLY A 537 1.07 32.07 -17.99
C GLY A 537 -0.09 31.82 -19.04
N GLY A 538 0.02 32.14 -20.34
CA GLY A 538 -1.09 31.85 -21.33
C GLY A 538 -0.84 32.30 -22.78
N GLY A 539 -1.83 32.28 -23.71
CA GLY A 539 -1.77 32.89 -25.07
C GLY A 539 -3.07 33.08 -25.86
N THR A 540 -3.00 33.67 -27.10
CA THR A 540 -3.99 34.24 -28.08
C THR A 540 -5.34 33.52 -28.31
N SER A 541 -5.70 32.50 -27.54
CA SER A 541 -7.03 31.92 -27.49
C SER A 541 -7.26 31.21 -26.09
N THR A 542 -8.29 30.38 -25.89
CA THR A 542 -8.84 29.75 -24.65
C THR A 542 -7.99 29.23 -23.50
N ASP A 543 -7.87 29.98 -22.40
CA ASP A 543 -6.68 29.89 -21.55
C ASP A 543 -6.73 29.37 -20.11
N ILE A 544 -7.90 29.20 -19.50
CA ILE A 544 -8.32 28.27 -18.42
C ILE A 544 -7.30 27.71 -17.36
N ILE A 545 -7.60 26.68 -16.55
CA ILE A 545 -6.63 26.06 -15.62
C ILE A 545 -7.26 24.82 -15.02
N TYR A 546 -6.86 23.55 -15.29
CA TYR A 546 -7.65 22.43 -14.70
C TYR A 546 -7.20 21.31 -13.72
N GLU A 547 -5.97 20.86 -13.42
CA GLU A 547 -5.74 20.33 -12.04
C GLU A 547 -4.35 20.10 -11.53
N LEU A 548 -4.16 20.34 -10.25
CA LEU A 548 -2.89 20.74 -9.72
C LEU A 548 -2.73 20.43 -8.22
N THR A 549 -1.94 19.43 -7.83
CA THR A 549 -1.24 19.49 -6.57
C THR A 549 0.13 18.84 -6.53
N VAL A 550 0.91 19.50 -5.71
CA VAL A 550 2.20 19.21 -5.11
C VAL A 550 1.76 18.32 -3.87
N ASP A 551 2.53 17.36 -3.35
CA ASP A 551 2.27 16.29 -2.33
C ASP A 551 2.77 16.23 -0.77
N LYS A 552 4.00 16.67 -0.28
CA LYS A 552 4.81 16.66 1.03
C LYS A 552 6.26 17.40 1.14
N SER A 553 7.46 17.06 0.52
CA SER A 553 8.89 17.64 0.82
C SER A 553 10.17 17.77 -0.23
N GLY A 554 10.53 18.92 -0.96
CA GLY A 554 11.06 19.32 -2.39
C GLY A 554 10.18 20.11 -3.56
N ASN A 555 9.53 19.59 -4.68
CA ASN A 555 8.48 20.14 -5.68
C ASN A 555 7.44 19.17 -6.55
N CYS A 556 6.23 19.62 -7.07
CA CYS A 556 4.74 19.11 -7.29
C CYS A 556 4.12 18.15 -8.41
N HIS A 557 2.76 18.05 -8.66
CA HIS A 557 1.99 17.71 -9.91
C HIS A 557 0.64 18.35 -10.44
N ILE A 558 0.43 18.32 -11.78
CA ILE A 558 -0.33 19.31 -12.57
C ILE A 558 -0.93 18.89 -13.96
N VAL A 559 -2.00 19.53 -14.52
CA VAL A 559 -2.62 19.32 -15.88
C VAL A 559 -3.41 20.54 -16.44
N GLY A 560 -3.45 20.70 -17.78
CA GLY A 560 -4.52 21.41 -18.52
C GLY A 560 -4.16 21.82 -19.97
N ALA A 561 -5.18 22.09 -20.79
CA ALA A 561 -5.30 22.40 -22.25
C ALA A 561 -4.42 23.56 -22.85
N PHE A 562 -4.27 23.72 -24.17
CA PHE A 562 -3.25 24.59 -24.84
C PHE A 562 -3.37 24.82 -26.34
N ALA A 563 -3.60 25.97 -26.93
CA ALA A 563 -3.45 26.14 -28.38
C ALA A 563 -2.95 27.47 -28.96
N GLU A 564 -3.09 27.72 -30.27
CA GLU A 564 -2.08 28.41 -31.09
C GLU A 564 -0.74 28.79 -30.35
N THR A 565 -0.16 30.00 -30.38
CA THR A 565 1.29 30.24 -30.03
C THR A 565 1.75 30.41 -28.52
N SER A 566 1.13 29.78 -27.50
CA SER A 566 1.33 29.66 -25.99
C SER A 566 2.53 29.13 -25.18
N ASP A 567 2.84 29.52 -23.91
CA ASP A 567 4.24 29.81 -23.57
C ASP A 567 4.97 29.50 -22.17
N PHE A 568 5.15 28.26 -21.64
CA PHE A 568 5.69 27.93 -20.26
C PHE A 568 7.21 27.80 -19.94
N GLY A 569 7.98 28.82 -19.50
CA GLY A 569 9.45 28.67 -19.22
C GLY A 569 10.67 29.18 -20.08
N THR A 570 11.19 28.56 -21.17
CA THR A 570 12.16 29.09 -22.21
C THR A 570 12.08 28.75 -23.77
N SER A 571 11.24 27.91 -24.45
CA SER A 571 11.41 27.51 -25.93
C SER A 571 10.31 26.72 -26.75
N GLN A 572 10.26 26.83 -28.11
CA GLN A 572 9.01 26.68 -28.95
C GLN A 572 8.81 25.46 -29.91
N VAL A 573 7.55 25.17 -30.35
CA VAL A 573 7.05 23.96 -31.09
C VAL A 573 5.79 24.19 -32.01
N THR A 574 4.77 23.27 -32.11
CA THR A 574 3.48 23.32 -32.89
C THR A 574 2.46 22.19 -32.50
N SER A 575 1.13 22.34 -32.70
CA SER A 575 0.03 21.30 -32.73
C SER A 575 -0.24 20.85 -34.16
N ALA A 576 -1.48 20.57 -34.52
CA ALA A 576 -2.04 20.42 -35.85
C ALA A 576 -3.49 20.99 -36.09
N GLY A 577 -4.30 21.42 -35.08
CA GLY A 577 -5.72 21.89 -35.13
C GLY A 577 -6.40 22.09 -33.74
N GLY A 578 -7.68 21.69 -33.52
CA GLY A 578 -8.55 21.83 -32.31
C GLY A 578 -7.96 21.47 -30.91
N TYR A 579 -8.74 21.54 -29.82
CA TYR A 579 -8.37 21.63 -28.36
C TYR A 579 -7.39 20.67 -27.61
N ASP A 580 -6.43 20.02 -28.24
CA ASP A 580 -5.58 18.86 -27.85
C ASP A 580 -4.76 18.54 -26.53
N ILE A 581 -3.62 17.75 -26.50
CA ILE A 581 -2.88 17.27 -25.26
C ILE A 581 -1.35 17.01 -24.99
N LEU A 582 -0.91 17.57 -23.83
CA LEU A 582 -0.24 17.21 -22.54
C LEU A 582 1.29 17.04 -22.27
N PHE A 583 1.69 17.28 -20.99
CA PHE A 583 2.77 16.68 -20.12
C PHE A 583 3.75 17.66 -19.41
N ALA A 584 4.26 17.29 -18.21
CA ALA A 584 3.93 18.05 -16.99
C ALA A 584 4.97 18.28 -15.85
N LYS A 585 5.26 19.51 -15.30
CA LYS A 585 5.91 19.90 -13.95
C LYS A 585 6.70 21.27 -13.97
N LEU A 586 7.12 21.86 -12.84
CA LEU A 586 8.06 23.04 -12.75
C LEU A 586 9.55 22.61 -12.43
N ASP A 587 10.40 23.58 -12.03
CA ASP A 587 11.73 23.47 -11.38
C ASP A 587 11.67 23.44 -9.83
N ALA A 588 12.82 23.25 -9.19
CA ALA A 588 13.08 23.59 -7.80
C ALA A 588 13.07 25.11 -7.50
N ASN A 589 14.11 25.90 -7.82
CA ASN A 589 14.50 27.02 -6.94
C ASN A 589 14.59 28.42 -7.62
N GLY A 590 13.51 29.14 -7.96
CA GLY A 590 12.10 28.75 -7.89
C GLY A 590 11.27 28.89 -9.19
N ASN A 591 11.30 27.90 -10.12
CA ASN A 591 11.26 28.23 -11.57
C ASN A 591 10.67 27.24 -12.63
N TRP A 592 11.05 27.38 -13.92
CA TRP A 592 10.75 26.51 -15.08
C TRP A 592 11.99 25.58 -15.49
N LEU A 593 11.88 24.29 -16.00
CA LEU A 593 12.99 23.42 -16.63
C LEU A 593 12.81 22.13 -17.64
N TRP A 594 11.69 21.73 -18.33
CA TRP A 594 11.57 20.56 -19.31
C TRP A 594 10.31 20.50 -20.25
N ALA A 595 9.81 19.36 -20.84
CA ALA A 595 8.42 19.00 -21.40
C ALA A 595 8.37 17.98 -22.60
N LYS A 596 7.24 17.35 -23.07
CA LYS A 596 7.00 16.64 -24.41
C LYS A 596 5.53 16.10 -24.70
N SER A 597 5.07 15.91 -25.97
CA SER A 597 3.81 16.52 -26.54
C SER A 597 2.82 15.97 -27.68
N ALA A 598 1.52 15.51 -27.57
CA ALA A 598 0.59 15.22 -28.75
C ALA A 598 -0.99 14.93 -28.61
N GLY A 599 -1.89 15.18 -29.65
CA GLY A 599 -3.41 15.29 -29.72
C GLY A 599 -4.18 15.28 -31.14
N GLY A 600 -5.34 15.95 -31.39
CA GLY A 600 -6.45 15.56 -32.32
C GLY A 600 -6.70 15.86 -33.88
N THR A 601 -7.97 16.11 -34.41
CA THR A 601 -8.59 16.51 -35.77
C THR A 601 -9.98 17.24 -35.95
N SER A 602 -10.99 17.30 -35.04
CA SER A 602 -12.35 17.92 -35.22
C SER A 602 -13.07 18.63 -34.01
N ASP A 603 -13.84 17.97 -33.10
CA ASP A 603 -14.88 18.59 -32.19
C ASP A 603 -15.20 17.81 -30.82
N ASP A 604 -14.85 18.30 -29.60
CA ASP A 604 -14.77 17.51 -28.29
C ASP A 604 -14.48 18.29 -26.88
N VAL A 605 -14.22 17.69 -25.66
CA VAL A 605 -13.82 18.29 -24.28
C VAL A 605 -13.06 17.35 -23.22
N GLY A 606 -12.21 17.77 -22.22
CA GLY A 606 -11.44 16.85 -21.26
C GLY A 606 -10.97 17.17 -19.75
N ASN A 607 -9.73 16.83 -19.22
CA ASN A 607 -9.15 15.63 -18.47
C ASN A 607 -8.32 15.58 -17.11
N GLY A 608 -6.97 15.52 -16.88
CA GLY A 608 -6.38 15.25 -15.48
C GLY A 608 -4.83 15.10 -15.11
N ILE A 609 -4.41 14.87 -13.84
CA ILE A 609 -3.04 14.46 -13.28
C ILE A 609 -3.02 14.02 -11.77
N ALA A 610 -2.28 13.02 -11.22
CA ALA A 610 -1.88 12.88 -9.75
C ALA A 610 -1.15 11.59 -9.30
N ILE A 611 -0.58 11.49 -8.09
CA ILE A 611 0.63 10.65 -7.83
C ILE A 611 0.62 9.86 -6.46
N ASP A 612 1.49 8.83 -6.26
CA ASP A 612 1.34 7.68 -5.32
C ASP A 612 2.03 7.75 -3.94
N GLY A 613 3.05 6.91 -3.67
CA GLY A 613 3.91 6.91 -2.46
C GLY A 613 5.37 6.53 -2.75
N SER A 614 5.66 6.31 -4.03
CA SER A 614 6.99 6.37 -4.61
C SER A 614 7.09 7.35 -5.79
N GLY A 615 6.00 7.60 -6.49
CA GLY A 615 5.77 8.53 -7.61
C GLY A 615 5.96 7.92 -8.98
N LYS A 616 5.41 6.71 -9.22
CA LYS A 616 5.19 6.19 -10.57
C LYS A 616 4.25 7.16 -11.33
N ILE A 617 3.70 6.73 -12.47
CA ILE A 617 3.28 7.68 -13.49
C ILE A 617 2.24 7.03 -14.43
N TYR A 618 0.99 7.50 -14.46
CA TYR A 618 -0.11 6.94 -15.27
C TYR A 618 -1.25 8.00 -15.62
N ALA A 619 -2.60 7.81 -15.47
CA ALA A 619 -3.76 8.81 -15.63
C ALA A 619 -5.13 8.50 -16.37
N THR A 620 -5.70 9.30 -17.33
CA THR A 620 -7.08 9.25 -17.98
C THR A 620 -7.34 10.22 -19.20
N GLY A 621 -8.46 10.22 -19.97
CA GLY A 621 -8.90 11.30 -20.91
C GLY A 621 -10.03 11.14 -22.04
N TYR A 622 -9.82 11.49 -23.36
CA TYR A 622 -10.54 11.06 -24.65
C TYR A 622 -9.91 11.50 -26.04
N PHE A 623 -9.79 10.71 -27.15
CA PHE A 623 -9.24 11.10 -28.52
C PHE A 623 -9.89 10.95 -29.98
N GLU A 624 -10.98 11.59 -30.51
CA GLU A 624 -11.85 11.18 -31.70
C GLU A 624 -11.12 10.84 -32.99
N SER A 625 -11.67 9.93 -33.80
CA SER A 625 -11.06 9.58 -35.05
C SER A 625 -9.71 8.87 -34.85
N THR A 626 -8.56 9.47 -34.48
CA THR A 626 -7.23 8.94 -34.93
C THR A 626 -5.82 9.36 -34.32
N ALA A 627 -5.51 9.87 -33.09
CA ALA A 627 -4.27 10.69 -33.01
C ALA A 627 -2.83 10.14 -32.99
N THR A 628 -2.19 10.42 -34.14
CA THR A 628 -0.91 10.01 -34.74
C THR A 628 0.34 10.84 -34.33
N PHE A 629 0.95 10.50 -33.19
CA PHE A 629 2.12 11.10 -32.47
C PHE A 629 3.64 10.56 -32.40
N GLY A 630 4.39 10.10 -33.39
CA GLY A 630 5.76 9.50 -33.21
C GLY A 630 5.96 7.95 -33.16
N THR A 631 5.56 7.16 -32.14
CA THR A 631 5.84 5.67 -32.06
C THR A 631 4.80 4.52 -31.73
N LYS A 632 3.50 4.64 -31.33
CA LYS A 632 2.62 3.48 -30.93
C LYS A 632 1.08 3.62 -31.20
N GLN A 633 0.57 3.26 -32.39
CA GLN A 633 -0.82 3.53 -32.88
C GLN A 633 -1.85 2.40 -32.56
N LEU A 634 -3.08 2.46 -33.10
CA LEU A 634 -3.50 1.71 -34.31
C LEU A 634 -4.47 2.54 -35.22
N THR A 635 -5.79 2.70 -34.97
CA THR A 635 -6.64 3.79 -35.58
C THR A 635 -7.77 4.55 -34.77
N SER A 636 -8.20 4.19 -33.53
CA SER A 636 -9.31 4.61 -32.54
C SER A 636 -10.66 3.75 -32.25
N ALA A 637 -11.95 4.03 -32.62
CA ALA A 637 -12.93 3.16 -33.40
C ALA A 637 -14.24 3.72 -34.08
N GLY A 638 -14.90 4.85 -33.72
CA GLY A 638 -16.02 5.40 -34.55
C GLY A 638 -16.77 6.66 -34.04
N GLY A 639 -17.71 6.53 -33.08
CA GLY A 639 -17.85 7.52 -32.00
C GLY A 639 -16.58 7.45 -31.12
N ILE A 640 -16.63 7.72 -29.83
CA ILE A 640 -15.63 8.58 -29.21
C ILE A 640 -15.03 8.13 -27.78
N ASP A 641 -14.17 7.06 -27.66
CA ASP A 641 -13.45 6.12 -26.66
C ASP A 641 -12.48 6.31 -25.31
N ILE A 642 -11.48 5.40 -24.85
CA ILE A 642 -10.54 5.40 -23.57
C ILE A 642 -8.84 5.22 -23.53
N PHE A 643 -7.86 5.34 -22.52
CA PHE A 643 -6.27 5.07 -22.55
C PHE A 643 -5.57 4.74 -21.22
N LEU A 644 -4.81 3.61 -21.18
CA LEU A 644 -4.02 3.13 -20.02
C LEU A 644 -2.55 2.58 -20.30
N VAL A 645 -1.50 3.41 -20.50
CA VAL A 645 -0.09 2.96 -20.69
C VAL A 645 0.58 2.11 -19.60
N LYS A 646 1.60 1.36 -20.02
CA LYS A 646 2.83 0.86 -19.23
C LYS A 646 3.78 2.00 -19.80
N LEU A 647 4.48 2.81 -19.01
CA LEU A 647 5.83 3.28 -19.41
C LEU A 647 6.83 3.23 -18.23
N ASP A 648 8.05 3.78 -18.36
CA ASP A 648 9.19 3.80 -17.39
C ASP A 648 10.22 4.89 -17.80
N GLY A 649 11.41 4.90 -17.16
CA GLY A 649 12.59 5.65 -17.58
C GLY A 649 13.84 4.76 -17.83
N ASP A 650 14.75 5.07 -18.77
CA ASP A 650 14.57 6.12 -19.78
C ASP A 650 13.51 5.73 -20.81
N GLY A 651 13.57 4.56 -21.48
CA GLY A 651 12.46 4.30 -22.37
C GLY A 651 12.39 3.30 -23.54
N LYS A 652 11.43 3.68 -24.40
CA LYS A 652 11.07 3.23 -25.75
C LYS A 652 10.29 1.88 -25.86
N PHE A 653 9.58 1.68 -27.00
CA PHE A 653 8.11 1.42 -27.01
C PHE A 653 7.59 -0.05 -27.12
N LYS A 654 6.26 -0.31 -27.11
CA LYS A 654 5.61 -1.67 -26.92
C LYS A 654 4.15 -1.86 -27.48
N TRP A 655 3.35 -2.85 -26.98
CA TRP A 655 2.04 -3.40 -27.46
C TRP A 655 0.71 -2.92 -26.79
N THR A 656 -0.51 -3.37 -27.20
CA THR A 656 -1.86 -2.84 -26.76
C THR A 656 -3.13 -3.72 -27.00
N ARG A 657 -4.23 -3.49 -26.23
CA ARG A 657 -5.70 -3.66 -26.51
C ARG A 657 -6.49 -2.47 -25.87
N SER A 658 -7.72 -2.13 -26.31
CA SER A 658 -8.37 -0.79 -26.13
C SER A 658 -9.94 -0.71 -26.24
N VAL A 659 -10.70 0.24 -25.61
CA VAL A 659 -12.14 0.27 -25.10
C VAL A 659 -13.25 1.20 -25.71
N GLY A 660 -14.36 0.64 -26.26
CA GLY A 660 -15.70 1.31 -26.38
C GLY A 660 -16.54 0.89 -27.62
N SER A 661 -17.81 1.33 -27.85
CA SER A 661 -18.40 1.59 -29.21
C SER A 661 -19.86 2.11 -29.46
N SER A 662 -20.03 2.75 -30.60
CA SER A 662 -21.25 3.23 -31.28
C SER A 662 -22.16 4.26 -30.59
N GLY A 663 -22.11 4.40 -29.26
CA GLY A 663 -23.02 5.23 -28.45
C GLY A 663 -22.39 6.50 -27.89
N SER A 664 -22.81 6.95 -26.71
CA SER A 664 -22.12 8.00 -25.94
C SER A 664 -21.38 7.39 -24.72
N GLU A 665 -20.24 7.98 -24.34
CA GLU A 665 -19.11 7.42 -23.54
C GLU A 665 -18.45 8.47 -22.55
N ASN A 666 -19.06 9.61 -22.18
CA ASN A 666 -18.51 10.89 -21.63
C ASN A 666 -18.05 10.96 -20.16
N SER A 667 -16.80 11.39 -19.92
CA SER A 667 -15.77 10.73 -19.08
C SER A 667 -14.89 11.63 -18.21
N TYR A 668 -14.05 11.10 -17.28
CA TYR A 668 -14.28 11.59 -15.93
C TYR A 668 -13.36 11.58 -14.68
N ASP A 669 -12.34 10.76 -14.33
CA ASP A 669 -11.41 11.06 -13.19
C ASP A 669 -10.11 10.19 -13.10
N ILE A 670 -9.38 10.08 -11.97
CA ILE A 670 -8.64 8.90 -11.45
C ILE A 670 -8.12 8.94 -9.97
N ALA A 671 -8.15 7.89 -9.10
CA ALA A 671 -7.52 7.76 -7.70
C ALA A 671 -6.39 6.69 -7.49
N VAL A 672 -6.08 6.13 -6.25
CA VAL A 672 -5.30 4.83 -6.07
C VAL A 672 -5.22 3.93 -4.81
N ASP A 673 -5.36 2.58 -4.97
CA ASP A 673 -5.57 1.51 -3.93
C ASP A 673 -4.26 1.09 -3.29
N ASP A 674 -4.07 1.44 -2.01
CA ASP A 674 -2.78 1.77 -1.34
C ASP A 674 -1.58 0.90 -1.67
N SER A 675 -1.83 -0.39 -1.88
CA SER A 675 -0.92 -1.32 -2.52
C SER A 675 -0.62 -1.05 -4.02
N GLY A 676 -0.89 0.18 -4.49
CA GLY A 676 -0.48 0.81 -5.74
C GLY A 676 -1.26 0.34 -6.97
N LYS A 677 -2.60 0.51 -7.00
CA LYS A 677 -3.44 -0.16 -8.02
C LYS A 677 -4.76 0.57 -8.47
N PRO A 678 -5.28 0.46 -9.74
CA PRO A 678 -6.55 1.09 -10.37
C PRO A 678 -8.14 0.80 -10.14
N TYR A 679 -9.05 1.75 -10.38
CA TYR A 679 -10.56 1.65 -10.48
C TYR A 679 -11.01 2.77 -11.46
N ILE A 680 -12.12 2.76 -12.23
CA ILE A 680 -12.37 3.78 -13.31
C ILE A 680 -13.83 4.25 -13.66
N THR A 681 -14.47 5.30 -13.13
CA THR A 681 -15.96 5.54 -13.13
C THR A 681 -16.60 6.68 -13.99
N GLY A 682 -17.92 6.64 -14.30
CA GLY A 682 -18.64 7.46 -15.33
C GLY A 682 -19.00 6.64 -16.57
N TYR A 683 -19.87 7.01 -17.51
CA TYR A 683 -20.45 6.15 -18.59
C TYR A 683 -20.03 4.65 -19.00
N PHE A 684 -20.96 3.87 -19.61
CA PHE A 684 -20.96 2.56 -20.33
C PHE A 684 -22.01 2.61 -21.50
N GLN A 685 -22.11 1.67 -22.47
CA GLN A 685 -23.19 1.69 -23.52
C GLN A 685 -23.28 0.36 -24.32
N GLY A 686 -24.35 0.15 -25.09
CA GLY A 686 -24.56 -0.92 -26.08
C GLY A 686 -24.29 -2.37 -25.64
N THR A 687 -23.12 -2.95 -25.98
CA THR A 687 -22.68 -4.33 -25.67
C THR A 687 -21.17 -4.55 -25.83
N VAL A 688 -20.49 -4.81 -24.70
CA VAL A 688 -19.08 -4.61 -24.33
C VAL A 688 -18.23 -5.89 -24.47
N ASP A 689 -17.78 -6.24 -25.70
CA ASP A 689 -17.13 -7.52 -26.08
C ASP A 689 -15.65 -7.53 -26.56
N PHE A 690 -14.86 -8.31 -25.83
CA PHE A 690 -13.48 -8.70 -26.02
C PHE A 690 -13.20 -10.14 -25.51
N GLY A 691 -14.26 -10.97 -25.35
CA GLY A 691 -14.18 -12.43 -25.27
C GLY A 691 -14.39 -13.12 -23.92
N GLY A 692 -14.57 -12.38 -22.82
CA GLY A 692 -14.89 -12.92 -21.48
C GLY A 692 -16.40 -13.05 -21.18
N ILE A 693 -16.81 -12.79 -19.93
CA ILE A 693 -18.23 -12.71 -19.51
C ILE A 693 -18.57 -11.26 -19.13
N GLN A 694 -19.52 -10.65 -19.83
CA GLN A 694 -19.89 -9.23 -19.75
C GLN A 694 -20.99 -8.95 -18.73
N ALA A 695 -21.33 -7.68 -18.50
CA ALA A 695 -22.66 -7.30 -18.02
C ALA A 695 -23.67 -7.22 -19.18
N SER A 696 -24.83 -6.53 -19.09
CA SER A 696 -25.84 -6.45 -20.20
C SER A 696 -26.96 -5.41 -20.04
N SER A 697 -27.50 -4.98 -21.20
CA SER A 697 -28.20 -3.71 -21.45
C SER A 697 -29.73 -3.69 -21.68
N LYS A 698 -30.33 -2.50 -21.96
CA LYS A 698 -31.79 -2.19 -22.03
C LYS A 698 -32.25 -1.06 -22.99
N GLY A 699 -31.77 0.19 -22.85
CA GLY A 699 -32.46 1.42 -23.32
C GLY A 699 -31.54 2.65 -23.49
N ASP A 700 -31.69 3.67 -22.63
CA ASP A 700 -30.85 4.89 -22.55
C ASP A 700 -29.89 4.81 -21.31
N ASP A 701 -29.42 5.90 -20.71
CA ASP A 701 -28.18 5.97 -19.93
C ASP A 701 -28.09 5.24 -18.50
N ASP A 702 -27.00 4.53 -18.08
CA ASP A 702 -27.09 3.23 -17.32
C ASP A 702 -25.97 2.38 -16.48
N ALA A 703 -24.90 2.88 -15.79
CA ALA A 703 -23.77 2.35 -14.88
C ALA A 703 -22.79 1.07 -14.95
N PHE A 704 -21.42 1.18 -14.81
CA PHE A 704 -20.35 0.11 -14.60
C PHE A 704 -19.20 0.23 -13.53
N ALA A 705 -18.38 -0.84 -13.25
CA ALA A 705 -17.24 -0.91 -12.28
C ALA A 705 -16.20 -2.13 -12.29
N ALA A 706 -15.06 -2.18 -13.01
CA ALA A 706 -13.97 -3.22 -12.92
C ALA A 706 -12.49 -2.88 -12.49
N LYS A 707 -11.56 -3.87 -12.57
CA LYS A 707 -10.13 -3.89 -12.13
C LYS A 707 -9.21 -4.87 -12.96
N LEU A 708 -7.87 -4.79 -12.85
CA LEU A 708 -6.74 -5.53 -13.51
C LEU A 708 -5.33 -5.09 -13.00
N ASP A 709 -4.30 -5.93 -12.77
CA ASP A 709 -2.90 -5.39 -12.62
C ASP A 709 -1.75 -6.33 -13.00
N SER A 710 -2.01 -7.63 -12.89
CA SER A 710 -0.97 -8.62 -12.65
C SER A 710 -0.28 -9.10 -13.91
N ASP A 711 -1.02 -9.24 -15.03
CA ASP A 711 -0.43 -9.38 -16.37
C ASP A 711 -1.44 -9.22 -17.57
N GLY A 712 -2.67 -9.79 -17.62
CA GLY A 712 -3.77 -9.43 -18.58
C GLY A 712 -4.89 -10.42 -19.09
N ASN A 713 -5.69 -11.10 -18.23
CA ASN A 713 -7.08 -11.68 -18.36
C ASN A 713 -7.76 -11.73 -16.97
N PHE A 714 -9.01 -11.25 -16.78
CA PHE A 714 -9.64 -11.06 -15.44
C PHE A 714 -10.97 -11.81 -15.14
N LEU A 715 -11.90 -11.21 -14.37
CA LEU A 715 -12.83 -11.90 -13.44
C LEU A 715 -14.33 -11.92 -13.83
N TRP A 716 -15.26 -11.48 -12.95
CA TRP A 716 -16.72 -11.79 -13.03
C TRP A 716 -17.63 -10.63 -12.54
N VAL A 717 -18.89 -10.53 -13.02
CA VAL A 717 -19.71 -9.28 -13.18
C VAL A 717 -20.86 -9.01 -12.17
N ARG A 718 -21.56 -7.87 -12.36
CA ARG A 718 -22.89 -7.49 -11.82
C ARG A 718 -23.81 -6.96 -12.94
N THR A 719 -25.01 -6.54 -12.53
CA THR A 719 -25.84 -5.47 -13.09
C THR A 719 -26.47 -4.71 -11.90
N ALA A 720 -26.67 -3.37 -11.97
CA ALA A 720 -27.34 -2.61 -10.89
C ALA A 720 -27.85 -1.17 -11.18
N GLY A 721 -29.05 -1.02 -11.70
CA GLY A 721 -29.85 0.21 -11.92
C GLY A 721 -31.00 -0.15 -12.88
N GLY A 722 -31.73 0.76 -13.55
CA GLY A 722 -32.58 0.22 -14.61
C GLY A 722 -33.63 1.00 -15.42
N THR A 723 -34.01 2.28 -15.20
CA THR A 723 -34.64 3.09 -16.28
C THR A 723 -34.32 4.62 -16.41
N GLY A 724 -33.28 5.23 -15.79
CA GLY A 724 -32.84 6.64 -16.01
C GLY A 724 -31.47 7.12 -15.51
N ALA A 725 -31.21 8.42 -15.79
CA ALA A 725 -30.08 9.37 -15.63
C ALA A 725 -28.98 9.12 -14.64
N ASP A 726 -28.11 8.11 -14.84
CA ASP A 726 -26.92 7.85 -14.01
C ASP A 726 -25.83 8.90 -13.93
N SER A 727 -24.59 8.51 -13.69
CA SER A 727 -23.33 9.25 -13.60
C SER A 727 -22.60 8.69 -12.41
N GLY A 728 -21.31 8.46 -12.53
CA GLY A 728 -20.45 8.77 -11.42
C GLY A 728 -20.16 10.25 -11.40
N PHE A 729 -19.19 10.64 -10.59
CA PHE A 729 -18.55 11.90 -10.29
C PHE A 729 -17.40 11.55 -9.32
N GLY A 730 -16.48 10.61 -9.66
CA GLY A 730 -15.20 10.41 -8.92
C GLY A 730 -14.52 9.03 -8.92
N ILE A 731 -13.50 8.80 -8.03
CA ILE A 731 -13.02 7.47 -7.48
C ILE A 731 -12.17 7.29 -6.16
N THR A 732 -11.47 8.27 -5.54
CA THR A 732 -10.70 8.34 -4.22
C THR A 732 -10.07 7.06 -3.55
N VAL A 733 -9.76 6.99 -2.20
CA VAL A 733 -9.32 5.86 -1.29
C VAL A 733 -9.26 6.14 0.25
N ASP A 734 -9.43 5.11 1.13
CA ASP A 734 -9.02 5.00 2.57
C ASP A 734 -8.18 3.76 2.97
N ALA A 735 -7.87 3.61 4.25
CA ALA A 735 -7.26 2.42 4.85
C ALA A 735 -8.09 1.09 4.95
N SER A 736 -8.69 0.54 3.88
CA SER A 736 -8.86 -0.94 3.70
C SER A 736 -8.99 -1.59 2.27
N GLY A 737 -9.82 -1.14 1.28
CA GLY A 737 -9.92 -1.79 -0.07
C GLY A 737 -10.97 -1.55 -1.25
N ASN A 738 -12.10 -0.76 -1.24
CA ASN A 738 -13.26 -0.57 -2.21
C ASN A 738 -13.73 0.94 -2.46
N ALA A 739 -14.60 1.43 -3.44
CA ALA A 739 -14.84 2.87 -4.06
C ALA A 739 -15.86 4.01 -3.58
N TYR A 740 -16.81 4.72 -4.26
CA TYR A 740 -18.00 5.54 -3.72
C TYR A 740 -18.83 6.39 -4.82
N ILE A 741 -19.37 5.92 -5.98
CA ILE A 741 -20.11 6.62 -7.08
C ILE A 741 -21.56 7.17 -6.79
N ILE A 742 -21.94 8.44 -7.03
CA ILE A 742 -23.26 9.12 -6.79
C ILE A 742 -24.29 8.86 -7.96
N GLY A 743 -25.61 9.17 -7.95
CA GLY A 743 -26.71 8.21 -8.29
C GLY A 743 -28.18 8.35 -7.77
N TYR A 744 -29.20 8.07 -8.60
CA TYR A 744 -30.63 7.88 -8.28
C TYR A 744 -31.72 6.81 -8.95
N PHE A 745 -31.87 5.86 -10.02
CA PHE A 745 -31.85 5.54 -11.60
C PHE A 745 -33.10 5.34 -12.69
N GLN A 746 -33.89 6.31 -13.29
CA GLN A 746 -35.40 6.36 -13.61
C GLN A 746 -36.31 5.23 -13.21
N GLY A 747 -37.48 5.56 -12.68
CA GLY A 747 -38.47 4.61 -12.20
C GLY A 747 -38.04 4.03 -10.86
N THR A 748 -38.22 2.72 -10.69
CA THR A 748 -37.81 1.91 -9.53
C THR A 748 -37.31 0.55 -9.98
N GLY A 749 -36.28 -0.01 -9.34
CA GLY A 749 -35.85 -1.38 -9.63
C GLY A 749 -35.62 -2.14 -8.36
N THR A 750 -36.23 -3.33 -8.30
CA THR A 750 -36.72 -3.94 -7.05
C THR A 750 -36.20 -5.35 -6.72
N PHE A 751 -36.05 -6.21 -7.74
CA PHE A 751 -35.71 -7.66 -7.76
C PHE A 751 -36.32 -8.63 -6.72
N GLY A 752 -36.51 -8.26 -5.46
CA GLY A 752 -37.23 -9.04 -4.45
C GLY A 752 -37.12 -8.57 -2.98
N PRO A 753 -35.92 -8.26 -2.44
CA PRO A 753 -35.72 -8.15 -1.00
C PRO A 753 -35.34 -6.76 -0.45
N THR A 754 -34.71 -5.87 -1.24
CA THR A 754 -34.08 -4.63 -0.76
C THR A 754 -33.93 -3.65 -1.92
N THR A 755 -34.46 -2.45 -1.78
CA THR A 755 -34.63 -1.39 -2.79
C THR A 755 -35.29 -0.20 -2.11
N LEU A 756 -35.03 1.03 -2.54
CA LEU A 756 -35.60 2.28 -2.02
C LEU A 756 -36.25 3.06 -3.18
N ASN A 757 -36.86 4.25 -2.96
CA ASN A 757 -37.91 4.74 -3.86
C ASN A 757 -38.14 6.25 -4.03
N THR A 758 -38.47 6.58 -5.29
CA THR A 758 -38.83 7.88 -5.83
C THR A 758 -39.75 8.72 -4.97
N GLN A 759 -39.54 10.05 -4.98
CA GLN A 759 -40.58 11.03 -4.65
C GLN A 759 -40.95 11.94 -5.88
N GLY A 760 -40.52 11.53 -7.09
CA GLY A 760 -40.46 12.25 -8.38
C GLY A 760 -39.41 11.64 -9.35
N GLY A 761 -38.21 12.22 -9.54
CA GLY A 761 -37.13 11.70 -10.42
C GLY A 761 -35.63 11.78 -9.97
N SER A 762 -35.24 12.22 -8.77
CA SER A 762 -33.87 12.23 -8.12
C SER A 762 -33.65 12.18 -6.59
N ASP A 763 -33.01 11.10 -6.12
CA ASP A 763 -32.75 10.73 -4.71
C ASP A 763 -31.45 9.93 -4.54
N VAL A 764 -30.60 10.31 -3.57
CA VAL A 764 -29.15 10.03 -3.42
C VAL A 764 -28.81 8.50 -3.34
N PHE A 765 -27.71 8.00 -2.73
CA PHE A 765 -27.48 6.59 -2.24
C PHE A 765 -26.16 6.35 -1.49
N VAL A 766 -25.18 7.23 -1.54
CA VAL A 766 -23.87 7.16 -0.84
C VAL A 766 -23.18 5.80 -0.58
N TRP A 767 -23.23 4.84 -1.51
CA TRP A 767 -23.02 3.41 -1.35
C TRP A 767 -21.63 2.77 -1.25
N LYS A 768 -21.57 1.50 -0.88
CA LYS A 768 -20.36 0.70 -0.70
C LYS A 768 -20.72 -0.71 -1.14
N PRO A 769 -20.11 -1.20 -2.24
CA PRO A 769 -19.80 -2.59 -2.55
C PRO A 769 -18.62 -3.17 -1.81
N VAL A 770 -18.39 -4.46 -2.06
CA VAL A 770 -17.80 -5.49 -1.19
C VAL A 770 -17.63 -6.83 -1.88
N VAL A 771 -16.44 -7.30 -2.30
CA VAL A 771 -16.31 -8.74 -2.52
C VAL A 771 -16.16 -9.43 -1.16
N PRO A 772 -16.95 -10.49 -0.89
CA PRO A 772 -17.91 -11.12 -1.78
C PRO A 772 -19.37 -10.63 -1.67
N THR A 773 -19.76 -9.82 -0.68
CA THR A 773 -21.16 -9.38 -0.49
C THR A 773 -21.29 -7.91 -0.10
N GLU A 774 -22.53 -7.40 -0.12
CA GLU A 774 -22.81 -5.98 0.10
C GLU A 774 -23.72 -5.76 1.36
N THR A 775 -23.71 -4.59 2.05
CA THR A 775 -24.04 -4.47 3.50
C THR A 775 -24.72 -3.21 4.09
N TRP A 776 -24.98 -2.07 3.42
CA TRP A 776 -26.17 -1.22 3.76
C TRP A 776 -26.60 -0.27 2.65
N ALA A 777 -27.81 0.33 2.79
CA ALA A 777 -28.30 1.56 2.14
C ALA A 777 -29.54 2.25 2.78
N THR A 778 -29.65 3.57 2.60
CA THR A 778 -30.60 4.58 3.16
C THR A 778 -30.97 5.60 2.07
N PHE A 779 -32.13 6.32 2.14
CA PHE A 779 -32.71 7.24 1.12
C PHE A 779 -33.63 8.39 1.62
N ALA A 780 -33.91 9.41 0.76
CA ALA A 780 -34.93 10.49 0.86
C ALA A 780 -35.15 11.24 -0.47
N GLY A 781 -35.80 12.42 -0.55
CA GLY A 781 -36.31 12.97 -1.83
C GLY A 781 -37.36 14.11 -1.84
N GLY A 782 -37.50 14.84 -2.97
CA GLY A 782 -38.43 15.94 -3.38
C GLY A 782 -39.41 15.75 -4.60
N SER A 783 -39.21 16.28 -5.84
CA SER A 783 -40.21 16.21 -6.97
C SER A 783 -39.94 16.42 -8.53
N LEU A 784 -38.89 17.08 -9.09
CA LEU A 784 -38.62 17.31 -10.56
C LEU A 784 -37.09 17.57 -10.88
N SER A 785 -36.56 17.75 -12.12
CA SER A 785 -35.09 17.89 -12.49
C SER A 785 -34.12 18.43 -11.41
N ASP A 786 -32.85 18.06 -11.22
CA ASP A 786 -31.96 18.67 -10.17
C ASP A 786 -30.48 18.23 -10.35
N SER A 787 -29.62 17.86 -9.35
CA SER A 787 -28.27 17.17 -9.39
C SER A 787 -27.54 17.07 -8.01
N GLY A 788 -26.19 17.05 -8.01
CA GLY A 788 -25.30 17.14 -6.86
C GLY A 788 -24.34 15.95 -6.73
N TYR A 789 -23.07 16.17 -6.43
CA TYR A 789 -22.08 15.11 -6.57
C TYR A 789 -20.81 15.27 -5.68
N SER A 790 -20.74 14.90 -4.39
CA SER A 790 -19.43 14.94 -3.67
C SER A 790 -19.24 14.07 -2.39
N ILE A 791 -18.00 13.65 -2.01
CA ILE A 791 -17.70 12.86 -0.75
C ILE A 791 -16.24 13.01 -0.16
N THR A 792 -15.71 12.26 0.84
CA THR A 792 -14.23 12.18 1.22
C THR A 792 -13.67 10.88 1.87
N VAL A 793 -12.85 10.78 2.99
CA VAL A 793 -12.57 9.64 3.96
C VAL A 793 -11.22 9.64 4.73
N ASP A 794 -10.93 8.75 5.71
CA ASP A 794 -9.70 7.93 5.90
C ASP A 794 -9.97 6.60 6.69
N ASP A 795 -8.97 5.96 7.34
CA ASP A 795 -8.97 4.64 8.04
C ASP A 795 -10.26 4.21 8.74
N SER A 796 -10.88 5.00 9.64
CA SER A 796 -12.13 4.46 10.25
C SER A 796 -13.20 4.22 9.19
N GLY A 797 -13.21 5.00 8.08
CA GLY A 797 -13.88 4.66 6.82
C GLY A 797 -15.22 5.37 6.60
N SER A 798 -15.30 6.64 6.97
CA SER A 798 -16.41 7.20 7.74
C SER A 798 -17.37 8.20 7.06
N ALA A 799 -18.24 7.70 6.19
CA ALA A 799 -18.89 8.47 5.13
C ALA A 799 -20.12 9.32 5.46
N TYR A 800 -20.46 10.25 4.55
CA TYR A 800 -21.44 11.34 4.70
C TYR A 800 -22.44 11.31 3.52
N LEU A 801 -22.81 12.44 2.87
CA LEU A 801 -23.69 12.60 1.67
C LEU A 801 -24.06 14.09 1.43
N THR A 802 -24.16 14.61 0.20
CA THR A 802 -24.88 15.84 -0.21
C THR A 802 -24.78 16.16 -1.74
N GLY A 803 -25.64 17.07 -2.22
CA GLY A 803 -26.58 16.78 -3.32
C GLY A 803 -27.75 17.75 -3.44
N SER A 804 -28.99 17.21 -3.42
CA SER A 804 -30.24 18.00 -3.57
C SER A 804 -31.45 17.96 -2.60
N PHE A 805 -32.20 19.08 -2.66
CA PHE A 805 -33.30 19.70 -1.86
C PHE A 805 -34.67 19.89 -2.54
N GLN A 806 -34.81 20.11 -3.86
CA GLN A 806 -35.91 21.00 -4.27
C GLN A 806 -37.35 20.64 -3.86
N GLY A 807 -38.14 21.71 -3.75
CA GLY A 807 -39.58 21.70 -3.63
C GLY A 807 -39.92 21.42 -2.19
N VAL A 808 -39.56 20.23 -1.71
CA VAL A 808 -39.38 19.82 -0.32
C VAL A 808 -38.68 18.47 -0.26
N VAL A 809 -37.59 18.29 0.52
CA VAL A 809 -36.90 16.99 0.62
C VAL A 809 -36.99 16.34 2.00
N SER A 810 -36.25 15.25 2.26
CA SER A 810 -36.30 14.55 3.54
C SER A 810 -35.03 13.81 4.02
N PHE A 811 -33.82 14.41 4.11
CA PHE A 811 -32.57 13.73 4.56
C PHE A 811 -32.61 13.01 5.97
N GLY A 812 -33.52 12.10 6.28
CA GLY A 812 -33.84 11.70 7.66
C GLY A 812 -35.12 12.35 8.20
N SER A 813 -35.05 13.31 9.14
CA SER A 813 -36.26 13.87 9.82
C SER A 813 -36.30 15.40 10.14
N THR A 814 -37.35 16.17 9.79
CA THR A 814 -37.79 17.57 10.22
C THR A 814 -39.11 18.01 9.51
N ILE A 815 -39.43 19.33 9.34
CA ILE A 815 -40.18 20.03 8.23
C ILE A 815 -39.73 21.53 8.20
N LEU A 816 -39.29 22.11 7.06
CA LEU A 816 -38.45 23.36 6.99
C LEU A 816 -38.73 24.35 5.80
N THR A 817 -37.75 24.95 5.09
CA THR A 817 -37.96 25.85 3.89
C THR A 817 -36.68 26.09 3.00
N SER A 818 -36.81 26.34 1.68
CA SER A 818 -36.10 27.37 0.83
C SER A 818 -36.85 28.71 0.94
N LYS A 819 -36.32 29.81 0.39
CA LYS A 819 -36.94 31.14 0.34
C LYS A 819 -37.06 31.68 -1.12
N GLY A 820 -36.98 30.84 -2.14
CA GLY A 820 -37.11 31.26 -3.53
C GLY A 820 -36.96 30.10 -4.50
N ASP A 821 -36.77 30.43 -5.76
CA ASP A 821 -36.27 29.46 -6.71
C ASP A 821 -34.87 29.02 -6.21
N PHE A 822 -34.79 27.87 -5.52
CA PHE A 822 -33.62 27.10 -5.03
C PHE A 822 -33.18 27.32 -3.50
N ASP A 823 -32.30 26.53 -2.80
CA ASP A 823 -31.50 26.72 -1.50
C ASP A 823 -30.49 25.50 -1.14
N VAL A 824 -29.57 25.30 -0.13
CA VAL A 824 -28.70 24.03 0.21
C VAL A 824 -28.36 23.54 1.69
N PHE A 825 -27.57 22.44 1.89
CA PHE A 825 -27.55 21.54 3.08
C PHE A 825 -26.30 20.89 3.73
N VAL A 826 -26.36 20.59 5.07
CA VAL A 826 -25.39 19.77 5.87
C VAL A 826 -25.89 19.18 7.21
N VAL A 827 -25.21 18.14 7.79
CA VAL A 827 -25.28 17.75 9.23
C VAL A 827 -24.08 16.94 9.91
N ARG A 828 -24.20 15.76 10.57
CA ARG A 828 -23.18 15.07 11.47
C ARG A 828 -23.43 13.55 11.73
N LEU A 829 -22.63 12.72 12.44
CA LEU A 829 -22.95 11.34 12.97
C LEU A 829 -22.15 10.86 14.23
N ASP A 830 -22.75 9.89 14.96
CA ASP A 830 -22.18 8.72 15.66
C ASP A 830 -22.39 7.40 14.84
N SER A 831 -23.00 6.30 15.31
CA SER A 831 -22.79 4.94 14.74
C SER A 831 -24.02 4.03 14.36
N ASN A 832 -24.49 3.97 13.08
CA ASN A 832 -24.93 2.79 12.28
C ASN A 832 -25.16 2.99 10.72
N GLY A 833 -25.64 4.14 10.18
CA GLY A 833 -25.85 4.48 8.74
C GLY A 833 -26.96 5.53 8.42
N ASN A 834 -27.28 6.41 9.40
CA ASN A 834 -28.65 6.87 9.68
C ASN A 834 -28.77 8.29 10.32
N PHE A 835 -29.96 8.72 10.80
CA PHE A 835 -30.35 10.15 10.91
C PHE A 835 -30.92 10.77 12.23
N MET A 836 -30.37 11.94 12.67
CA MET A 836 -30.74 12.80 13.86
C MET A 836 -30.32 14.37 14.05
N TRP A 837 -29.93 15.29 13.10
CA TRP A 837 -29.86 16.81 13.31
C TRP A 837 -30.00 17.73 12.02
N ALA A 838 -29.88 19.11 12.00
CA ALA A 838 -29.56 20.02 10.81
C ALA A 838 -29.59 21.62 11.02
N LYS A 839 -28.98 22.50 10.13
CA LYS A 839 -29.01 24.03 9.94
C LYS A 839 -28.42 24.51 8.55
N SER A 840 -28.92 25.53 7.81
CA SER A 840 -28.41 26.08 6.49
C SER A 840 -28.55 27.61 6.32
N PHE A 841 -28.14 28.20 5.19
CA PHE A 841 -27.80 29.61 4.91
C PHE A 841 -27.74 29.86 3.35
N GLY A 842 -28.55 30.70 2.68
CA GLY A 842 -28.71 30.72 1.17
C GLY A 842 -29.18 32.07 0.53
N GLY A 843 -29.71 32.11 -0.72
CA GLY A 843 -30.42 33.30 -1.27
C GLY A 843 -31.21 33.24 -2.63
N THR A 844 -32.30 34.02 -2.78
CA THR A 844 -33.25 34.18 -3.93
C THR A 844 -32.81 34.08 -5.42
N GLY A 845 -32.24 32.96 -5.92
CA GLY A 845 -32.31 32.69 -7.38
C GLY A 845 -31.86 31.37 -8.05
N THR A 846 -30.69 30.76 -7.78
CA THR A 846 -30.14 29.62 -8.62
C THR A 846 -28.90 28.87 -8.05
N ASP A 847 -28.70 28.75 -6.72
CA ASP A 847 -27.39 28.48 -6.07
C ASP A 847 -26.60 27.11 -5.82
N VAL A 848 -25.67 26.65 -6.70
CA VAL A 848 -24.95 25.32 -6.81
C VAL A 848 -24.25 24.57 -5.57
N GLY A 849 -23.11 23.82 -5.72
CA GLY A 849 -22.34 23.06 -4.70
C GLY A 849 -21.59 21.80 -5.23
N ASN A 850 -20.29 21.57 -4.94
CA ASN A 850 -19.51 20.51 -5.61
C ASN A 850 -18.18 19.75 -5.14
N LYS A 851 -17.41 19.86 -4.02
CA LYS A 851 -16.29 18.90 -3.60
C LYS A 851 -15.66 19.10 -2.21
N ILE A 852 -15.12 18.05 -1.55
CA ILE A 852 -14.71 18.07 -0.12
C ILE A 852 -13.42 17.19 0.26
N LYS A 853 -12.40 17.68 1.08
CA LYS A 853 -10.97 17.32 1.56
C LYS A 853 -10.68 17.98 2.92
N ILE A 854 -9.96 17.30 3.82
CA ILE A 854 -10.36 17.30 5.22
C ILE A 854 -9.29 17.24 6.36
N ASP A 855 -9.11 16.25 7.26
CA ASP A 855 -8.01 16.38 8.26
C ASP A 855 -7.47 15.14 9.05
N SER A 856 -7.80 15.03 10.35
CA SER A 856 -7.35 14.07 11.37
C SER A 856 -8.37 13.92 12.52
N ASN A 857 -9.61 14.41 12.33
CA ASN A 857 -10.75 14.28 13.27
C ASN A 857 -12.10 14.73 12.65
N GLY A 858 -12.16 15.06 11.35
CA GLY A 858 -13.44 15.26 10.68
C GLY A 858 -14.16 16.62 10.84
N ASN A 859 -13.58 17.82 10.61
CA ASN A 859 -14.27 19.11 10.89
C ASN A 859 -14.22 20.20 9.76
N VAL A 860 -15.37 20.66 9.23
CA VAL A 860 -15.81 20.57 7.82
C VAL A 860 -16.28 21.89 7.15
N TYR A 861 -15.96 22.19 5.85
CA TYR A 861 -16.42 23.28 4.92
C TYR A 861 -16.54 22.76 3.42
N VAL A 862 -16.84 23.56 2.33
CA VAL A 862 -16.89 23.29 0.80
C VAL A 862 -17.13 24.55 -0.15
N ILE A 863 -16.80 24.67 -1.50
CA ILE A 863 -16.66 25.95 -2.42
C ILE A 863 -17.93 26.83 -2.70
N GLY A 864 -18.07 27.83 -3.63
CA GLY A 864 -18.57 27.89 -5.06
C GLY A 864 -19.89 28.67 -5.28
N TYR A 865 -20.24 29.25 -6.49
CA TYR A 865 -21.52 30.03 -6.73
C TYR A 865 -21.74 31.02 -5.58
N PHE A 866 -22.82 31.76 -5.66
CA PHE A 866 -23.35 32.83 -4.85
C PHE A 866 -23.61 33.84 -5.96
N GLU A 867 -24.89 34.07 -6.15
CA GLU A 867 -25.32 35.36 -6.62
C GLU A 867 -26.08 36.04 -5.46
N GLY A 868 -26.60 37.26 -5.59
CA GLY A 868 -27.31 37.98 -4.53
C GLY A 868 -26.96 37.93 -2.99
N ASN A 869 -27.95 38.09 -2.12
CA ASN A 869 -27.84 38.45 -0.70
C ASN A 869 -27.93 37.28 0.33
N VAL A 870 -26.83 36.55 0.56
CA VAL A 870 -26.60 35.44 1.55
C VAL A 870 -27.16 35.70 2.95
N THR A 871 -27.47 34.65 3.74
CA THR A 871 -27.42 34.75 5.23
C THR A 871 -27.15 33.47 6.03
N PHE A 872 -26.08 33.50 6.83
CA PHE A 872 -25.70 32.57 7.89
C PHE A 872 -25.77 33.23 9.31
N GLY A 873 -24.60 33.35 9.98
CA GLY A 873 -24.30 34.12 11.18
C GLY A 873 -24.48 35.63 11.01
N SER A 874 -23.41 36.40 10.75
CA SER A 874 -23.26 37.80 11.20
C SER A 874 -22.62 38.86 10.23
N ASP A 875 -22.72 38.77 8.89
CA ASP A 875 -21.65 39.22 7.98
C ASP A 875 -22.04 40.00 6.69
N THR A 876 -23.15 40.71 6.56
CA THR A 876 -23.64 41.20 5.22
C THR A 876 -22.59 41.72 4.17
N LEU A 877 -22.04 40.87 3.26
CA LEU A 877 -21.25 41.16 2.04
C LEU A 877 -22.05 42.04 1.06
N GLN A 878 -21.55 42.33 -0.14
CA GLN A 878 -22.15 43.09 -1.26
C GLN A 878 -21.25 42.84 -2.47
N SER A 879 -21.50 43.26 -3.71
CA SER A 879 -22.60 42.70 -4.48
C SER A 879 -22.92 43.63 -5.66
N THR A 880 -21.92 43.76 -6.52
CA THR A 880 -21.95 44.26 -7.88
C THR A 880 -21.59 43.12 -8.84
N GLY A 881 -22.57 42.35 -9.30
CA GLY A 881 -22.32 41.11 -10.04
C GLY A 881 -23.11 40.95 -11.33
N SER A 882 -22.62 40.06 -12.19
CA SER A 882 -23.49 39.12 -12.89
C SER A 882 -23.64 37.84 -12.01
N SER A 883 -22.75 37.66 -11.02
CA SER A 883 -22.25 36.46 -10.28
C SER A 883 -21.13 36.87 -9.31
N ASP A 884 -20.65 36.17 -8.25
CA ASP A 884 -19.33 36.44 -7.54
C ASP A 884 -18.16 35.37 -7.21
N VAL A 885 -17.41 35.20 -6.07
CA VAL A 885 -16.51 34.05 -5.50
C VAL A 885 -16.17 33.89 -3.92
N PHE A 886 -15.82 32.68 -3.37
CA PHE A 886 -15.87 32.31 -1.91
C PHE A 886 -14.60 31.51 -1.23
N VAL A 887 -14.16 31.56 0.11
CA VAL A 887 -14.08 30.52 1.24
C VAL A 887 -14.61 30.90 2.68
N THR A 888 -15.35 30.01 3.41
CA THR A 888 -15.74 30.14 4.86
C THR A 888 -15.77 28.87 5.77
N LYS A 889 -15.35 28.95 7.04
CA LYS A 889 -14.95 27.78 7.87
C LYS A 889 -16.08 27.22 8.72
N ILE A 890 -16.36 25.91 8.72
CA ILE A 890 -17.54 25.38 9.44
C ILE A 890 -17.30 24.34 10.59
N ASP A 891 -16.14 23.70 10.81
CA ASP A 891 -15.92 22.55 11.76
C ASP A 891 -17.04 21.43 11.89
N ALA A 892 -17.33 20.84 13.07
CA ALA A 892 -18.09 19.59 13.28
C ALA A 892 -19.25 19.51 14.33
N ASN A 893 -19.49 20.50 15.22
CA ASN A 893 -20.46 20.39 16.34
C ASN A 893 -21.36 21.62 16.70
N GLY A 894 -20.93 22.89 16.52
CA GLY A 894 -21.41 24.12 17.19
C GLY A 894 -22.03 25.28 16.35
N GLN A 895 -21.30 26.39 16.19
CA GLN A 895 -21.80 27.80 16.16
C GLN A 895 -21.68 28.58 14.83
N SER A 896 -20.74 29.55 14.65
CA SER A 896 -20.42 30.27 13.40
C SER A 896 -19.11 31.13 13.50
N GLN A 897 -18.93 32.24 12.71
CA GLN A 897 -17.84 33.30 12.71
C GLN A 897 -16.72 33.51 11.56
N TRP A 898 -16.91 33.43 10.22
CA TRP A 898 -15.97 33.88 9.10
C TRP A 898 -16.85 34.33 7.85
N ALA A 899 -16.46 35.26 6.92
CA ALA A 899 -17.04 35.45 5.54
C ALA A 899 -16.45 36.58 4.59
N VAL A 900 -16.54 36.61 3.20
CA VAL A 900 -15.76 37.52 2.20
C VAL A 900 -15.79 37.42 0.57
N LYS A 901 -14.69 37.48 -0.26
CA LYS A 901 -14.69 37.83 -1.74
C LYS A 901 -13.36 37.72 -2.50
N ALA A 902 -13.35 37.80 -3.84
CA ALA A 902 -12.32 38.36 -4.75
C ALA A 902 -12.57 38.67 -6.30
N GLY A 903 -13.31 39.72 -6.78
CA GLY A 903 -13.59 40.10 -8.23
C GLY A 903 -14.32 41.45 -8.62
N GLY A 904 -15.02 41.57 -9.79
CA GLY A 904 -15.30 42.83 -10.58
C GLY A 904 -16.66 43.21 -11.32
N THR A 905 -16.71 43.40 -12.70
CA THR A 905 -17.82 43.78 -13.73
C THR A 905 -18.52 42.87 -14.91
N GLY A 906 -18.21 41.62 -15.39
CA GLY A 906 -19.28 40.56 -15.65
C GLY A 906 -19.10 39.16 -16.40
N THR A 907 -19.44 38.00 -15.76
CA THR A 907 -20.00 36.65 -16.26
C THR A 907 -19.13 35.34 -16.49
N ASP A 908 -19.49 34.14 -15.93
CA ASP A 908 -18.54 33.04 -15.53
C ASP A 908 -18.99 31.52 -15.23
N ILE A 909 -18.05 30.59 -14.80
CA ILE A 909 -18.15 29.17 -14.20
C ILE A 909 -16.87 28.50 -13.46
N GLY A 910 -16.85 27.95 -12.19
CA GLY A 910 -15.67 27.60 -11.26
C GLY A 910 -15.57 26.26 -10.40
N ARG A 911 -14.38 25.62 -10.09
CA ARG A 911 -14.19 24.10 -9.99
C ARG A 911 -13.13 23.15 -9.12
N SER A 912 -12.56 23.30 -7.87
CA SER A 912 -11.62 22.36 -7.01
C SER A 912 -11.00 23.00 -5.72
N VAL A 913 -10.04 22.41 -4.85
CA VAL A 913 -9.39 22.80 -3.48
C VAL A 913 -8.23 21.64 -2.79
N VAL A 914 -6.94 21.42 -2.04
CA VAL A 914 -5.47 21.82 -1.29
C VAL A 914 -4.93 22.28 0.20
N LEU A 915 -3.77 21.78 0.80
CA LEU A 915 -2.99 22.25 2.08
C LEU A 915 -1.36 22.12 2.28
N SER A 916 -0.66 22.02 3.50
CA SER A 916 0.85 21.93 3.97
C SER A 916 1.57 22.07 5.39
N ALA A 917 1.51 23.17 6.20
CA ALA A 917 2.29 23.44 7.43
C ALA A 917 1.76 24.56 8.40
N SER A 918 0.89 25.48 7.95
CA SER A 918 0.26 26.59 8.73
C SER A 918 -0.78 27.49 8.01
N ASP A 919 -1.23 27.23 6.75
CA ASP A 919 -1.71 28.26 5.78
C ASP A 919 -2.90 27.82 4.82
N VAL A 920 -3.81 28.66 4.24
CA VAL A 920 -4.90 28.33 3.19
C VAL A 920 -5.05 29.29 1.99
N TYR A 921 -5.28 28.82 0.75
CA TYR A 921 -5.30 29.58 -0.52
C TYR A 921 -5.40 28.67 -1.82
N ILE A 922 -6.29 28.41 -2.86
CA ILE A 922 -7.64 28.65 -3.57
C ILE A 922 -7.83 29.16 -5.09
N VAL A 923 -8.34 28.37 -6.08
CA VAL A 923 -8.96 28.72 -7.46
C VAL A 923 -9.78 30.00 -7.41
N GLY A 924 -9.44 31.09 -8.07
CA GLY A 924 -10.42 31.90 -8.79
C GLY A 924 -10.53 31.39 -10.22
N SER A 925 -11.54 31.75 -10.97
CA SER A 925 -11.36 32.06 -12.39
C SER A 925 -11.44 33.57 -12.52
N PHE A 926 -11.83 34.23 -13.64
CA PHE A 926 -11.83 35.72 -13.86
C PHE A 926 -11.71 36.17 -15.30
N ALA A 927 -12.45 37.23 -15.70
CA ALA A 927 -12.79 37.69 -17.07
C ALA A 927 -12.66 39.21 -17.32
N GLY A 928 -11.69 39.87 -16.69
CA GLY A 928 -11.48 41.32 -16.77
C GLY A 928 -11.36 41.95 -15.41
N THR A 929 -10.68 43.10 -15.29
CA THR A 929 -10.02 43.72 -14.11
C THR A 929 -10.32 43.10 -12.73
N SER A 930 -9.34 42.89 -11.83
CA SER A 930 -9.68 42.55 -10.43
C SER A 930 -8.64 43.03 -9.39
N SER A 931 -8.83 42.72 -8.11
CA SER A 931 -7.94 43.16 -7.02
C SER A 931 -8.00 42.36 -5.74
N PHE A 932 -7.25 41.26 -5.67
CA PHE A 932 -7.10 40.52 -4.42
C PHE A 932 -6.13 41.17 -3.45
N GLY A 933 -6.30 42.47 -3.21
CA GLY A 933 -5.78 43.18 -2.05
C GLY A 933 -5.53 44.61 -2.37
N SER A 934 -4.44 44.87 -3.06
CA SER A 934 -3.96 46.22 -3.35
C SER A 934 -3.04 46.38 -4.60
N THR A 935 -3.46 47.07 -5.70
CA THR A 935 -2.68 47.89 -6.71
C THR A 935 -3.47 48.49 -7.93
N GLN A 936 -3.92 47.71 -8.94
CA GLN A 936 -4.60 48.03 -10.25
C GLN A 936 -3.75 48.50 -11.47
N LEU A 937 -4.12 48.10 -12.72
CA LEU A 937 -3.48 48.50 -14.01
C LEU A 937 -4.41 48.51 -15.29
N THR A 938 -4.13 47.72 -16.35
CA THR A 938 -4.79 47.72 -17.71
C THR A 938 -4.45 46.43 -18.51
N SER A 939 -5.38 45.74 -19.22
CA SER A 939 -5.08 44.57 -20.11
C SER A 939 -6.04 44.32 -21.35
N THR A 940 -6.29 43.09 -21.88
CA THR A 940 -6.54 42.87 -23.36
C THR A 940 -7.71 41.98 -23.96
N GLY A 941 -7.64 41.75 -25.28
CA GLY A 941 -8.33 40.83 -26.24
C GLY A 941 -9.84 40.54 -26.29
N GLY A 942 -10.61 40.44 -25.21
CA GLY A 942 -12.08 40.24 -25.37
C GLY A 942 -12.87 39.56 -24.25
N GLY A 943 -12.26 39.43 -23.08
CA GLY A 943 -12.73 38.82 -21.82
C GLY A 943 -11.46 38.39 -21.05
N PHE A 944 -11.56 37.60 -19.98
CA PHE A 944 -10.78 36.27 -19.88
C PHE A 944 -9.61 36.63 -18.78
N ASP A 945 -8.32 36.46 -19.11
CA ASP A 945 -7.03 36.15 -18.40
C ASP A 945 -7.09 35.05 -17.32
N ILE A 946 -5.98 34.35 -16.87
CA ILE A 946 -5.83 33.22 -15.86
C ILE A 946 -4.86 33.39 -14.65
N PHE A 947 -5.16 32.76 -13.50
CA PHE A 947 -4.44 32.96 -12.26
C PHE A 947 -4.10 31.56 -11.43
N VAL A 948 -2.98 31.40 -10.63
CA VAL A 948 -2.77 30.87 -9.20
C VAL A 948 -1.86 31.67 -8.11
N ALA A 949 -2.27 32.11 -6.88
CA ALA A 949 -1.44 32.79 -5.79
C ALA A 949 -1.70 32.55 -4.28
N ARG A 950 -1.71 33.55 -3.39
CA ARG A 950 -1.33 33.37 -1.97
C ARG A 950 -2.11 34.23 -0.95
N LEU A 951 -2.49 33.58 0.15
CA LEU A 951 -3.43 33.97 1.23
C LEU A 951 -3.22 32.94 2.41
N SER A 952 -3.93 32.86 3.58
CA SER A 952 -3.66 31.81 4.61
C SER A 952 -4.68 31.47 5.81
N GLN A 953 -4.31 30.66 6.83
CA GLN A 953 -5.06 29.78 7.77
C GLN A 953 -5.37 30.23 9.20
N SER A 954 -5.48 31.52 9.50
CA SER A 954 -6.13 31.89 10.78
C SER A 954 -6.77 33.26 10.76
N ASP A 955 -6.32 34.12 9.84
CA ASP A 955 -7.05 35.31 9.43
C ASP A 955 -7.09 35.50 7.89
N GLY A 956 -6.07 35.04 7.15
CA GLY A 956 -6.02 35.11 5.68
C GLY A 956 -5.34 36.34 4.99
N SER A 957 -4.74 37.29 5.72
CA SER A 957 -4.02 38.55 5.34
C SER A 957 -3.10 38.69 4.04
N PHE A 958 -2.53 39.87 3.70
CA PHE A 958 -2.32 40.31 2.27
C PHE A 958 -0.93 40.78 1.75
N SER A 959 -0.49 40.36 0.52
CA SER A 959 0.71 40.86 -0.29
C SER A 959 1.21 40.24 -1.70
N TRP A 960 0.70 39.23 -2.47
CA TRP A 960 1.27 38.86 -3.84
C TRP A 960 0.42 38.05 -4.91
N ALA A 961 0.65 38.32 -6.22
CA ALA A 961 0.02 37.80 -7.48
C ALA A 961 0.83 37.48 -8.78
N VAL A 962 0.11 37.07 -9.86
CA VAL A 962 0.48 36.60 -11.21
C VAL A 962 -0.73 36.42 -12.16
N ARG A 963 -0.48 36.20 -13.47
CA ARG A 963 -1.35 36.12 -14.68
C ARG A 963 -0.47 36.23 -15.95
N GLY A 964 -0.75 35.60 -17.10
CA GLY A 964 0.16 35.03 -18.12
C GLY A 964 0.75 35.73 -19.38
N GLY A 965 0.40 35.29 -20.61
CA GLY A 965 -0.97 35.00 -21.02
C GLY A 965 -1.40 35.21 -22.50
N GLY A 966 -2.65 34.97 -22.95
CA GLY A 966 -3.27 35.57 -24.16
C GLY A 966 -4.82 35.54 -24.40
N SER A 967 -5.39 35.06 -25.54
CA SER A 967 -6.58 35.59 -26.25
C SER A 967 -7.85 34.78 -26.62
N GLY A 968 -8.39 33.88 -25.78
CA GLY A 968 -9.70 33.18 -26.07
C GLY A 968 -10.39 32.54 -24.84
N ALA A 969 -11.35 31.60 -25.02
CA ALA A 969 -12.42 31.17 -24.04
C ALA A 969 -12.13 30.17 -22.88
N ASP A 970 -13.14 29.49 -22.23
CA ASP A 970 -12.90 28.92 -20.86
C ASP A 970 -13.81 27.89 -20.09
N THR A 971 -13.27 27.27 -19.00
CA THR A 971 -13.91 26.33 -17.99
C THR A 971 -13.18 26.12 -16.58
N GLY A 972 -12.04 25.40 -16.42
CA GLY A 972 -11.05 25.43 -15.27
C GLY A 972 -11.30 24.56 -14.01
N TYR A 973 -10.35 23.97 -13.22
CA TYR A 973 -10.52 22.95 -12.11
C TYR A 973 -9.43 22.62 -10.95
N GLY A 974 -8.28 23.26 -10.46
CA GLY A 974 -7.34 22.70 -9.32
C GLY A 974 -6.19 23.47 -8.53
N VAL A 975 -5.34 22.94 -7.54
CA VAL A 975 -4.30 23.75 -6.69
C VAL A 975 -3.32 23.44 -5.38
N ALA A 976 -2.43 22.41 -5.07
CA ALA A 976 -0.99 22.44 -4.41
C ALA A 976 -0.25 22.18 -2.95
N PHE A 977 0.68 21.17 -2.74
CA PHE A 977 1.86 21.02 -1.73
C PHE A 977 2.75 19.69 -1.58
N TYR A 978 3.88 19.40 -2.32
CA TYR A 978 5.15 18.55 -2.20
C TYR A 978 6.00 19.35 -3.17
N ASN A 979 7.05 20.03 -2.81
CA ASN A 979 7.89 19.44 -1.83
C ASN A 979 8.47 20.64 -0.94
N ASN A 980 8.58 21.85 -1.45
CA ASN A 980 9.26 23.06 -0.91
C ASN A 980 9.10 24.20 -1.94
N ASN A 981 8.90 23.79 -3.19
CA ASN A 981 8.70 24.56 -4.40
C ASN A 981 7.40 24.05 -5.12
N VAL A 982 6.85 24.75 -6.14
CA VAL A 982 5.41 24.64 -6.60
C VAL A 982 5.13 23.42 -7.49
N TYR A 983 3.97 23.29 -8.19
CA TYR A 983 3.76 23.24 -9.67
C TYR A 983 2.33 23.70 -10.14
N ILE A 984 2.13 24.29 -11.36
CA ILE A 984 0.86 24.37 -12.18
C ILE A 984 0.97 24.45 -13.73
N THR A 985 -0.21 24.39 -14.36
CA THR A 985 -0.67 24.34 -15.74
C THR A 985 -0.99 25.69 -16.37
N GLY A 986 -1.73 25.66 -17.49
CA GLY A 986 -2.94 26.44 -17.76
C GLY A 986 -4.11 25.64 -18.31
N VAL A 987 -5.16 26.31 -18.75
CA VAL A 987 -5.76 26.26 -20.09
C VAL A 987 -4.75 26.81 -21.12
N PHE A 988 -5.14 27.08 -22.39
CA PHE A 988 -4.46 27.91 -23.43
C PHE A 988 -5.12 27.68 -24.82
N GLU A 989 -5.37 28.73 -25.63
CA GLU A 989 -5.35 28.73 -27.12
C GLU A 989 -4.43 29.91 -27.55
N GLY A 990 -4.15 30.19 -28.82
CA GLY A 990 -3.19 31.22 -29.30
C GLY A 990 -1.83 31.59 -28.61
N GLY A 991 -1.17 32.73 -28.95
CA GLY A 991 0.15 33.32 -28.50
C GLY A 991 0.27 34.46 -27.43
N ALA A 992 1.46 34.67 -26.83
CA ALA A 992 1.52 34.24 -25.41
C ALA A 992 2.63 34.72 -24.42
N ASP A 993 2.58 34.23 -23.15
CA ASP A 993 3.68 33.99 -22.16
C ASP A 993 3.23 33.21 -20.89
N PHE A 994 3.48 31.91 -20.75
CA PHE A 994 3.73 31.27 -19.43
C PHE A 994 5.09 31.62 -18.82
N GLY A 995 5.14 32.89 -18.39
CA GLY A 995 6.18 33.49 -17.60
C GLY A 995 7.33 33.90 -18.50
N THR A 996 8.02 32.92 -19.09
CA THR A 996 9.25 33.15 -19.87
C THR A 996 9.58 32.11 -20.98
N THR A 997 8.73 31.12 -21.32
CA THR A 997 8.90 30.28 -22.56
C THR A 997 8.26 30.97 -23.70
N ASN A 998 8.42 30.41 -24.90
CA ASN A 998 7.29 30.37 -25.82
C ASN A 998 7.02 28.93 -26.38
N LEU A 999 5.80 28.33 -26.36
CA LEU A 999 5.35 27.03 -26.97
C LEU A 999 4.32 27.34 -28.08
N THR A 1000 3.66 26.35 -28.71
CA THR A 1000 2.76 26.60 -29.86
C THR A 1000 1.90 25.42 -30.30
N SER A 1001 0.76 25.75 -30.88
CA SER A 1001 -0.31 24.96 -31.45
C SER A 1001 -0.71 25.48 -32.83
N THR A 1002 -1.66 24.82 -33.47
CA THR A 1002 -2.05 24.89 -34.86
C THR A 1002 -3.59 24.86 -35.03
N GLY A 1003 -4.38 25.12 -33.98
CA GLY A 1003 -5.83 25.36 -34.08
C GLY A 1003 -6.48 25.72 -32.74
N GLY A 1004 -7.33 24.85 -32.18
CA GLY A 1004 -8.10 25.07 -30.95
C GLY A 1004 -7.42 24.50 -29.69
N ASP A 1005 -7.82 24.94 -28.49
CA ASP A 1005 -7.45 24.69 -27.08
C ASP A 1005 -6.49 23.51 -26.50
N ASP A 1006 -5.42 22.94 -27.12
CA ASP A 1006 -4.47 21.75 -26.77
C ASP A 1006 -3.33 21.46 -25.65
N LEU A 1007 -3.56 20.78 -24.49
CA LEU A 1007 -2.74 20.63 -23.21
C LEU A 1007 -1.18 20.69 -23.25
N PHE A 1008 -0.53 21.16 -22.16
CA PHE A 1008 0.88 20.91 -21.72
C PHE A 1008 0.84 20.68 -20.18
N VAL A 1009 1.96 20.65 -19.42
CA VAL A 1009 1.93 21.20 -18.03
C VAL A 1009 3.22 21.79 -17.44
N ALA A 1010 3.26 23.00 -16.82
CA ALA A 1010 4.55 23.56 -16.34
C ALA A 1010 4.78 24.33 -15.01
N SER A 1011 5.23 25.62 -15.01
CA SER A 1011 6.40 26.05 -14.18
C SER A 1011 6.50 27.41 -13.33
N LEU A 1012 7.42 27.50 -12.31
CA LEU A 1012 7.74 28.51 -11.21
C LEU A 1012 8.25 27.95 -9.81
N ALA A 1013 8.09 28.57 -8.60
CA ALA A 1013 8.12 27.86 -7.28
C ALA A 1013 7.51 28.52 -6.00
N SER A 1014 7.26 27.70 -4.94
CA SER A 1014 6.49 27.94 -3.69
C SER A 1014 6.99 28.98 -2.69
N ALA A 1015 8.13 29.58 -2.94
CA ALA A 1015 8.62 30.69 -2.12
C ALA A 1015 8.93 31.95 -2.94
N SER A 1016 8.76 31.94 -4.28
CA SER A 1016 9.10 33.14 -5.08
C SER A 1016 8.41 33.35 -6.44
N GLY A 1017 7.84 32.35 -7.12
CA GLY A 1017 7.23 32.57 -8.44
C GLY A 1017 8.20 33.05 -9.51
N SER A 1018 8.99 32.17 -10.16
CA SER A 1018 10.09 32.56 -11.09
C SER A 1018 10.37 31.53 -12.25
N PHE A 1019 11.59 31.37 -12.87
CA PHE A 1019 11.73 30.96 -14.32
C PHE A 1019 12.89 30.10 -15.04
N SER A 1020 12.60 29.13 -16.00
CA SER A 1020 13.32 28.55 -17.26
C SER A 1020 13.04 27.07 -17.92
N TRP A 1021 11.88 26.64 -18.54
CA TRP A 1021 11.40 25.25 -19.05
C TRP A 1021 11.42 25.09 -20.59
N ALA A 1022 10.77 24.06 -21.20
CA ALA A 1022 9.90 24.11 -22.40
C ALA A 1022 9.59 22.81 -23.24
N VAL A 1023 8.53 22.91 -24.07
CA VAL A 1023 7.73 21.95 -24.91
C VAL A 1023 6.34 21.61 -24.26
N ARG A 1024 5.52 20.65 -24.74
CA ARG A 1024 4.06 20.84 -24.97
C ARG A 1024 3.21 19.59 -24.73
N GLY A 1025 1.93 19.57 -25.11
CA GLY A 1025 1.32 18.50 -25.92
C GLY A 1025 0.22 18.89 -26.91
N GLY A 1026 -0.25 17.94 -27.75
CA GLY A 1026 -1.40 18.05 -28.69
C GLY A 1026 -1.25 17.82 -30.24
N GLY A 1027 -2.34 17.74 -31.02
CA GLY A 1027 -2.52 17.64 -32.49
C GLY A 1027 -3.67 18.47 -33.10
N THR A 1028 -4.78 17.93 -33.60
CA THR A 1028 -5.88 18.70 -34.31
C THR A 1028 -7.35 18.78 -33.72
N SER A 1029 -7.71 18.46 -32.46
CA SER A 1029 -9.09 18.43 -31.89
C SER A 1029 -9.22 18.70 -30.39
N ASP A 1030 -10.47 18.72 -29.91
CA ASP A 1030 -10.82 19.13 -28.57
C ASP A 1030 -10.80 18.14 -27.41
N GLU A 1031 -10.32 18.67 -26.29
CA GLU A 1031 -9.55 17.95 -25.29
C GLU A 1031 -9.26 18.93 -24.09
N PHE A 1032 -9.26 18.58 -22.78
CA PHE A 1032 -8.99 19.52 -21.63
C PHE A 1032 -8.24 18.87 -20.41
N GLY A 1033 -8.26 19.31 -19.10
CA GLY A 1033 -7.56 18.57 -17.97
C GLY A 1033 -7.89 18.85 -16.44
N ALA A 1034 -8.22 17.97 -15.44
CA ALA A 1034 -9.19 18.19 -14.30
C ALA A 1034 -9.23 17.63 -12.77
N ASP A 1035 -8.48 16.72 -12.07
CA ASP A 1035 -8.52 16.48 -10.54
C ASP A 1035 -7.16 16.03 -9.85
N ILE A 1036 -6.96 16.07 -8.49
CA ILE A 1036 -5.71 16.09 -7.61
C ILE A 1036 -5.62 15.24 -6.24
N ALA A 1037 -4.71 14.23 -6.06
CA ALA A 1037 -3.88 13.87 -4.84
C ALA A 1037 -2.63 12.89 -5.06
N VAL A 1038 -1.57 12.81 -4.23
CA VAL A 1038 -0.19 12.89 -4.85
C VAL A 1038 1.09 12.35 -4.08
N ASP A 1039 2.21 11.99 -4.78
CA ASP A 1039 3.65 11.85 -4.32
C ASP A 1039 4.87 12.04 -5.36
N ALA A 1040 6.06 11.47 -5.09
CA ALA A 1040 7.45 11.90 -5.30
C ALA A 1040 8.19 11.72 -6.66
N THR A 1041 8.43 10.48 -7.15
CA THR A 1041 9.29 10.25 -8.36
C THR A 1041 8.70 10.75 -9.68
N GLY A 1042 7.47 11.28 -9.70
CA GLY A 1042 6.82 11.44 -10.98
C GLY A 1042 5.40 11.93 -10.92
N VAL A 1043 4.66 11.67 -12.02
CA VAL A 1043 3.99 12.65 -12.91
C VAL A 1043 2.75 12.09 -13.67
N TYR A 1044 1.78 11.43 -13.04
CA TYR A 1044 0.66 10.83 -13.81
C TYR A 1044 -0.13 11.94 -14.52
N ILE A 1045 -0.59 11.76 -15.75
CA ILE A 1045 -0.92 12.86 -16.67
C ILE A 1045 -2.07 12.47 -17.60
N ALA A 1046 -3.28 12.93 -17.26
CA ALA A 1046 -4.58 12.58 -17.85
C ALA A 1046 -4.92 13.44 -19.08
N GLY A 1047 -4.51 12.94 -20.26
CA GLY A 1047 -4.63 13.60 -21.57
C GLY A 1047 -5.60 12.93 -22.54
N VAL A 1048 -5.88 13.55 -23.68
CA VAL A 1048 -7.10 13.43 -24.50
C VAL A 1048 -6.69 12.89 -25.92
N PHE A 1049 -7.11 13.34 -27.13
CA PHE A 1049 -6.39 13.21 -28.46
C PHE A 1049 -7.01 13.26 -29.92
N GLN A 1050 -8.21 13.64 -30.42
CA GLN A 1050 -8.65 13.35 -31.86
C GLN A 1050 -7.74 12.65 -32.96
N GLY A 1051 -7.25 13.21 -34.10
CA GLY A 1051 -6.43 12.60 -35.21
C GLY A 1051 -4.88 12.76 -35.54
N SER A 1052 -3.98 13.68 -35.12
CA SER A 1052 -2.52 13.73 -35.56
C SER A 1052 -1.50 14.69 -34.87
N ALA A 1053 -0.28 14.23 -34.46
CA ALA A 1053 0.80 15.04 -33.81
C ALA A 1053 2.24 14.41 -33.61
N THR A 1054 3.01 14.63 -32.51
CA THR A 1054 4.31 13.95 -32.15
C THR A 1054 4.71 14.01 -30.63
N PHE A 1055 4.47 12.94 -29.85
CA PHE A 1055 4.32 12.95 -28.37
C PHE A 1055 5.57 13.00 -27.50
N GLY A 1056 6.46 13.94 -27.76
CA GLY A 1056 7.84 13.51 -27.70
C GLY A 1056 8.00 12.40 -28.73
N SER A 1057 7.70 11.14 -28.39
CA SER A 1057 7.13 10.18 -29.36
C SER A 1057 6.32 9.06 -28.67
N ILE A 1058 5.04 8.86 -29.04
CA ILE A 1058 4.23 7.67 -28.68
C ILE A 1058 3.14 7.27 -29.70
N ASN A 1059 3.08 7.93 -30.87
CA ASN A 1059 2.18 7.74 -32.05
C ASN A 1059 0.82 7.13 -31.77
N LEU A 1060 -0.17 7.74 -31.15
CA LEU A 1060 -1.24 6.91 -30.59
C LEU A 1060 -2.52 6.86 -31.48
N THR A 1061 -3.53 6.05 -31.10
CA THR A 1061 -4.79 5.60 -31.77
C THR A 1061 -5.28 4.25 -31.13
N ALA A 1062 -6.41 3.64 -31.56
CA ALA A 1062 -6.86 2.20 -31.45
C ALA A 1062 -7.41 1.40 -32.72
N ALA A 1063 -8.63 1.61 -33.27
CA ALA A 1063 -9.22 1.33 -34.61
C ALA A 1063 -9.99 2.42 -35.53
N GLY A 1064 -10.45 3.64 -35.11
CA GLY A 1064 -11.15 4.77 -35.82
C GLY A 1064 -12.12 5.81 -35.08
N GLY A 1065 -11.86 6.44 -33.90
CA GLY A 1065 -12.74 6.99 -32.76
C GLY A 1065 -12.01 7.72 -31.57
N ASN A 1066 -12.53 7.93 -30.32
CA ASN A 1066 -12.05 8.92 -29.27
C ASN A 1066 -11.42 8.48 -27.91
N ASP A 1067 -10.18 7.96 -27.82
CA ASP A 1067 -9.60 7.45 -26.55
C ASP A 1067 -9.07 8.29 -25.26
N ILE A 1068 -9.48 8.06 -23.97
CA ILE A 1068 -8.77 8.38 -22.61
C ILE A 1068 -7.24 8.27 -22.72
N LEU A 1069 -6.27 8.95 -21.98
CA LEU A 1069 -4.67 9.04 -21.87
C LEU A 1069 -4.27 8.96 -20.29
N VAL A 1070 -3.96 7.81 -19.68
CA VAL A 1070 -2.78 7.55 -18.77
C VAL A 1070 -1.33 7.68 -19.34
N THR A 1071 -0.40 8.54 -18.88
CA THR A 1071 1.04 8.53 -19.33
C THR A 1071 2.16 8.56 -18.27
N LYS A 1072 3.43 8.37 -18.68
CA LYS A 1072 4.59 8.10 -17.81
C LYS A 1072 5.95 8.68 -18.26
N LEU A 1073 6.40 9.80 -17.65
CA LEU A 1073 7.65 10.48 -18.05
C LEU A 1073 8.53 11.26 -17.01
N ASN A 1074 8.62 10.84 -15.74
CA ASN A 1074 9.87 10.91 -14.94
C ASN A 1074 10.41 12.30 -14.43
N ALA A 1075 9.64 13.14 -13.70
CA ALA A 1075 10.00 14.37 -12.91
C ALA A 1075 10.75 15.55 -13.59
N SER A 1076 11.50 15.29 -14.67
CA SER A 1076 12.00 16.24 -15.66
C SER A 1076 11.84 15.76 -17.13
N GLY A 1077 11.09 14.66 -17.42
CA GLY A 1077 10.32 14.51 -18.69
C GLY A 1077 10.51 13.46 -19.85
N THR A 1078 10.76 12.10 -19.73
CA THR A 1078 11.31 11.18 -20.83
C THR A 1078 10.71 9.83 -21.47
N PHE A 1079 9.69 9.07 -20.98
CA PHE A 1079 8.93 7.90 -21.62
C PHE A 1079 9.50 6.45 -21.95
N GLN A 1080 8.80 5.34 -21.57
CA GLN A 1080 8.99 3.88 -22.00
C GLN A 1080 7.94 3.13 -22.91
N TRP A 1081 7.12 2.16 -22.39
CA TRP A 1081 6.40 1.10 -23.16
C TRP A 1081 5.27 1.54 -24.12
N ALA A 1082 3.99 1.43 -23.75
CA ALA A 1082 2.84 1.64 -24.63
C ALA A 1082 1.49 1.62 -23.89
N LYS A 1083 0.43 2.17 -24.53
CA LYS A 1083 -0.98 1.71 -24.65
C LYS A 1083 -1.99 2.87 -24.71
N ALA A 1084 -3.06 2.67 -25.48
CA ALA A 1084 -4.32 3.40 -25.35
C ALA A 1084 -5.50 2.47 -25.45
N TYR A 1085 -6.66 2.97 -25.09
CA TYR A 1085 -7.80 2.18 -24.71
C TYR A 1085 -9.14 2.64 -25.34
N GLY A 1086 -9.29 2.78 -26.64
CA GLY A 1086 -10.58 3.02 -27.27
C GLY A 1086 -11.25 1.96 -28.14
N GLY A 1087 -12.57 2.13 -28.26
CA GLY A 1087 -13.51 1.83 -29.32
C GLY A 1087 -14.75 2.79 -29.27
N ALA A 1088 -15.60 2.72 -30.29
CA ALA A 1088 -16.35 3.79 -30.96
C ALA A 1088 -17.54 4.62 -30.33
N GLY A 1089 -17.68 5.04 -29.07
CA GLY A 1089 -18.82 5.93 -28.66
C GLY A 1089 -18.41 7.03 -27.67
N HIS A 1090 -19.17 8.11 -27.41
CA HIS A 1090 -18.64 9.49 -27.16
C HIS A 1090 -18.25 10.05 -25.74
N ASP A 1091 -16.94 10.28 -25.44
CA ASP A 1091 -16.21 10.39 -24.13
C ASP A 1091 -15.93 11.83 -23.59
N PHE A 1092 -14.96 12.06 -22.67
CA PHE A 1092 -14.39 13.35 -22.15
C PHE A 1092 -13.04 13.11 -21.39
N GLY A 1093 -13.05 12.87 -20.06
CA GLY A 1093 -11.99 12.24 -19.18
C GLY A 1093 -11.42 12.88 -17.84
N LEU A 1094 -12.19 13.45 -16.89
CA LEU A 1094 -11.82 14.52 -15.88
C LEU A 1094 -11.15 14.27 -14.44
N GLY A 1095 -9.85 13.90 -14.22
CA GLY A 1095 -9.31 13.61 -12.83
C GLY A 1095 -7.87 13.65 -12.28
N ILE A 1096 -7.59 12.89 -11.17
CA ILE A 1096 -6.26 12.51 -10.58
C ILE A 1096 -6.10 12.37 -8.99
N ALA A 1097 -5.80 11.24 -8.30
CA ALA A 1097 -5.26 11.07 -6.91
C ALA A 1097 -4.52 9.74 -6.70
N LEU A 1098 -3.61 9.45 -5.71
CA LEU A 1098 -3.12 8.05 -5.51
C LEU A 1098 -2.49 7.62 -4.12
N SER A 1099 -2.30 6.30 -3.97
CA SER A 1099 -1.73 5.39 -2.89
C SER A 1099 -0.34 5.60 -2.34
N ALA A 1100 -0.06 5.16 -1.10
CA ALA A 1100 1.31 5.00 -0.60
C ALA A 1100 2.24 3.97 -1.32
N ASP A 1101 1.77 3.09 -2.23
CA ASP A 1101 2.65 2.29 -3.12
C ASP A 1101 2.86 2.90 -4.52
N GLY A 1102 1.88 2.94 -5.46
CA GLY A 1102 2.35 2.88 -6.86
C GLY A 1102 1.62 2.94 -8.22
N SER A 1103 0.31 2.88 -8.45
CA SER A 1103 -0.18 2.73 -9.87
C SER A 1103 -1.66 3.04 -10.08
N PRO A 1104 -2.10 3.61 -11.24
CA PRO A 1104 -3.26 4.55 -11.50
C PRO A 1104 -4.62 4.07 -10.98
N HIS A 1105 -5.73 4.80 -10.83
CA HIS A 1105 -7.15 4.35 -10.85
C HIS A 1105 -7.88 5.24 -11.87
N ILE A 1106 -7.74 5.05 -13.19
CA ILE A 1106 -8.32 5.85 -14.34
C ILE A 1106 -9.78 6.27 -14.04
N THR A 1107 -10.56 7.10 -14.70
CA THR A 1107 -12.03 7.26 -14.44
C THR A 1107 -12.60 8.01 -15.62
N GLY A 1108 -13.82 7.69 -16.00
CA GLY A 1108 -14.26 7.85 -17.37
C GLY A 1108 -15.47 7.09 -17.76
N ALA A 1109 -15.72 6.84 -19.06
CA ALA A 1109 -17.12 6.66 -19.37
C ALA A 1109 -17.64 5.96 -20.64
N PHE A 1110 -16.96 5.07 -21.33
CA PHE A 1110 -17.64 3.86 -21.81
C PHE A 1110 -18.78 3.85 -22.86
N SER A 1111 -18.65 3.09 -23.93
CA SER A 1111 -19.81 2.71 -24.75
C SER A 1111 -19.74 1.30 -25.33
N GLY A 1112 -20.76 1.01 -26.15
CA GLY A 1112 -21.05 -0.24 -26.85
C GLY A 1112 -20.09 -1.35 -26.54
N THR A 1113 -19.06 -1.57 -27.36
CA THR A 1113 -18.09 -2.68 -27.28
C THR A 1113 -16.81 -2.35 -26.48
N LEU A 1114 -16.93 -1.91 -25.20
CA LEU A 1114 -15.76 -1.76 -24.32
C LEU A 1114 -14.83 -2.97 -24.33
N THR A 1115 -13.57 -2.62 -24.12
CA THR A 1115 -12.43 -3.48 -24.26
C THR A 1115 -11.26 -3.01 -23.35
N LEU A 1116 -11.44 -3.01 -22.01
CA LEU A 1116 -10.45 -2.61 -20.97
C LEU A 1116 -9.32 -3.64 -20.81
N ASP A 1117 -8.62 -3.90 -21.91
CA ASP A 1117 -7.58 -4.90 -22.09
C ASP A 1117 -7.98 -6.38 -22.00
N SER A 1118 -8.63 -6.87 -20.92
CA SER A 1118 -8.87 -8.33 -20.81
C SER A 1118 -10.06 -8.91 -20.00
N LEU A 1119 -11.33 -8.53 -20.24
CA LEU A 1119 -12.49 -9.36 -19.85
C LEU A 1119 -13.75 -9.14 -20.72
N ASN A 1120 -14.79 -8.45 -20.21
CA ASN A 1120 -16.11 -8.15 -20.83
C ASN A 1120 -17.01 -7.39 -19.80
N ALA A 1121 -17.93 -6.47 -20.19
CA ALA A 1121 -18.64 -5.53 -19.27
C ALA A 1121 -19.79 -4.62 -19.83
N THR A 1122 -20.98 -5.09 -20.27
CA THR A 1122 -22.01 -4.24 -20.96
C THR A 1122 -22.95 -3.40 -20.12
N SER A 1123 -23.09 -2.13 -20.55
CA SER A 1123 -24.19 -1.16 -20.47
C SER A 1123 -25.46 -1.55 -19.78
N LYS A 1124 -26.30 -0.56 -19.43
CA LYS A 1124 -27.69 -0.66 -19.92
C LYS A 1124 -28.35 0.38 -20.85
N GLY A 1125 -27.76 1.47 -21.37
CA GLY A 1125 -28.20 1.98 -22.68
C GLY A 1125 -27.64 3.21 -23.42
N ALA A 1126 -27.31 4.38 -22.85
CA ALA A 1126 -26.90 5.57 -23.64
C ALA A 1126 -25.68 6.39 -23.18
N SER A 1127 -25.24 6.18 -21.95
CA SER A 1127 -24.23 6.88 -21.16
C SER A 1127 -24.29 6.17 -19.80
N ASP A 1128 -23.46 5.19 -19.48
CA ASP A 1128 -23.67 4.25 -18.36
C ASP A 1128 -22.54 3.94 -17.23
N ILE A 1129 -21.99 4.76 -16.28
CA ILE A 1129 -20.88 4.52 -15.23
C ILE A 1129 -19.68 3.48 -15.49
N PHE A 1130 -18.55 3.35 -14.73
CA PHE A 1130 -17.35 2.51 -15.13
C PHE A 1130 -16.39 1.97 -14.02
N ALA A 1131 -15.47 1.00 -14.32
CA ALA A 1131 -14.12 0.82 -13.68
C ALA A 1131 -13.11 -0.12 -14.39
N ALA A 1132 -11.80 0.06 -14.16
CA ALA A 1132 -10.67 -0.76 -14.65
C ALA A 1132 -9.51 -0.90 -13.67
N LYS A 1133 -8.58 -1.82 -14.00
CA LYS A 1133 -7.20 -1.99 -13.50
C LYS A 1133 -6.22 -1.26 -14.45
N LEU A 1134 -5.10 -1.89 -14.81
CA LEU A 1134 -4.27 -1.64 -16.00
C LEU A 1134 -3.39 -2.87 -16.36
N ASP A 1135 -3.46 -3.42 -17.60
CA ASP A 1135 -2.72 -4.67 -17.94
C ASP A 1135 -2.43 -4.94 -19.44
N VAL A 1136 -1.92 -6.14 -19.85
CA VAL A 1136 -1.58 -6.43 -21.29
C VAL A 1136 -1.56 -7.90 -21.85
N ASN A 1137 -1.47 -9.02 -21.10
CA ASN A 1137 -1.48 -10.42 -21.63
C ASN A 1137 -2.22 -11.57 -20.85
N GLY A 1138 -2.02 -11.80 -19.54
CA GLY A 1138 -2.39 -13.05 -18.81
C GLY A 1138 -3.19 -13.05 -17.46
N GLN A 1139 -2.73 -12.50 -16.30
CA GLN A 1139 -3.18 -12.89 -14.89
C GLN A 1139 -4.08 -12.03 -13.86
N PRO A 1140 -4.73 -10.86 -14.17
CA PRO A 1140 -5.22 -9.74 -13.31
C PRO A 1140 -6.30 -9.79 -12.20
N LEU A 1141 -6.55 -8.56 -11.69
CA LEU A 1141 -7.48 -8.12 -10.64
C LEU A 1141 -8.97 -7.81 -11.14
N TRP A 1142 -9.94 -7.44 -10.24
CA TRP A 1142 -11.45 -7.27 -10.24
C TRP A 1142 -12.39 -6.82 -11.41
N LEU A 1143 -13.73 -6.95 -11.17
CA LEU A 1143 -14.88 -6.71 -12.09
C LEU A 1143 -16.24 -6.62 -11.33
N ARG A 1144 -17.10 -5.63 -11.67
CA ARG A 1144 -18.55 -5.41 -11.36
C ARG A 1144 -19.13 -4.28 -12.23
N THR A 1145 -20.42 -3.92 -12.06
CA THR A 1145 -21.14 -2.84 -12.77
C THR A 1145 -22.32 -2.27 -11.95
N ALA A 1146 -23.10 -1.33 -12.51
CA ALA A 1146 -24.47 -0.90 -12.18
C ALA A 1146 -25.42 -0.97 -13.47
N GLY A 1147 -26.38 -0.16 -13.99
CA GLY A 1147 -27.11 1.12 -13.72
C GLY A 1147 -28.47 1.31 -14.47
N GLY A 1148 -28.93 2.55 -14.75
CA GLY A 1148 -30.20 3.24 -15.25
C GLY A 1148 -31.02 2.99 -16.56
N THR A 1149 -31.42 4.03 -17.33
CA THR A 1149 -31.93 4.20 -18.75
C THR A 1149 -32.25 5.69 -19.10
N ASN A 1150 -31.42 6.68 -18.73
CA ASN A 1150 -31.30 8.11 -19.18
C ASN A 1150 -29.89 8.57 -18.61
N ASN A 1151 -29.33 9.78 -18.87
CA ASN A 1151 -27.95 10.40 -18.63
C ASN A 1151 -26.86 10.09 -17.49
N ASP A 1152 -25.59 9.64 -17.78
CA ASP A 1152 -24.51 9.21 -16.77
C ASP A 1152 -22.98 9.62 -16.74
N TYR A 1153 -22.61 10.89 -16.51
CA TYR A 1153 -21.27 11.56 -16.32
C TYR A 1153 -20.33 11.11 -15.11
N ALA A 1154 -19.17 11.73 -14.68
CA ALA A 1154 -18.23 11.37 -13.52
C ALA A 1154 -16.86 12.00 -12.93
N ILE A 1155 -16.58 13.31 -12.79
CA ILE A 1155 -15.48 13.94 -11.97
C ILE A 1155 -15.36 13.68 -10.43
N GLY A 1156 -14.21 13.27 -9.87
CA GLY A 1156 -13.70 13.70 -8.53
C GLY A 1156 -12.92 12.81 -7.49
N ILE A 1157 -11.90 13.31 -6.72
CA ILE A 1157 -10.86 12.34 -6.18
C ILE A 1157 -9.83 12.59 -4.98
N ASP A 1158 -9.34 11.52 -4.27
CA ASP A 1158 -8.17 11.42 -3.27
C ASP A 1158 -7.75 10.00 -2.72
N VAL A 1159 -7.03 9.78 -1.58
CA VAL A 1159 -6.59 8.45 -1.02
C VAL A 1159 -6.02 8.39 0.45
N ASP A 1160 -6.20 7.31 1.25
CA ASP A 1160 -5.12 6.69 2.10
C ASP A 1160 -5.04 5.12 2.20
N SER A 1161 -4.85 4.52 3.39
CA SER A 1161 -3.59 3.82 3.70
C SER A 1161 -3.63 2.28 3.68
N GLN A 1162 -4.57 1.72 2.93
CA GLN A 1162 -4.63 0.28 2.57
C GLN A 1162 -5.38 0.01 1.24
N GLY A 1163 -6.33 0.87 0.81
CA GLY A 1163 -6.93 0.79 -0.54
C GLY A 1163 -8.44 0.95 -0.72
N LEU A 1164 -9.18 1.47 0.28
CA LEU A 1164 -10.63 1.70 0.31
C LEU A 1164 -11.06 2.93 -0.53
N ALA A 1165 -10.93 2.95 -1.86
CA ALA A 1165 -11.45 3.98 -2.82
C ALA A 1165 -12.65 4.92 -2.43
N TYR A 1166 -12.88 6.16 -2.95
CA TYR A 1166 -14.12 7.00 -2.78
C TYR A 1166 -14.57 7.83 -4.02
N THR A 1167 -15.71 7.55 -4.64
CA THR A 1167 -16.20 8.30 -5.82
C THR A 1167 -17.28 9.33 -5.49
N VAL A 1168 -18.03 9.84 -6.48
CA VAL A 1168 -19.33 10.55 -6.47
C VAL A 1168 -20.11 10.43 -7.85
N GLY A 1169 -21.20 11.15 -8.30
CA GLY A 1169 -22.25 10.76 -9.35
C GLY A 1169 -23.74 11.28 -9.63
N TYR A 1170 -24.66 10.55 -10.32
CA TYR A 1170 -26.09 10.85 -10.70
C TYR A 1170 -26.84 9.51 -11.16
N PHE A 1171 -28.20 9.29 -11.14
CA PHE A 1171 -29.17 8.18 -11.57
C PHE A 1171 -30.73 8.52 -11.72
N GLN A 1172 -31.59 8.72 -12.75
CA GLN A 1172 -33.05 9.19 -12.53
C GLN A 1172 -34.18 8.45 -11.67
N GLY A 1173 -33.98 7.36 -10.85
CA GLY A 1173 -34.92 6.23 -10.35
C GLY A 1173 -34.52 4.68 -10.12
N THR A 1174 -34.74 3.66 -10.98
CA THR A 1174 -34.66 2.16 -10.79
C THR A 1174 -33.36 1.39 -10.43
N ALA A 1175 -33.34 0.26 -9.66
CA ALA A 1175 -32.32 -0.83 -9.81
C ALA A 1175 -32.67 -2.36 -9.94
N ASP A 1176 -32.21 -3.05 -10.98
CA ASP A 1176 -32.28 -4.52 -11.07
C ASP A 1176 -31.43 -5.26 -10.01
N PHE A 1177 -30.27 -4.70 -9.67
CA PHE A 1177 -29.35 -5.02 -8.57
C PHE A 1177 -29.02 -6.48 -8.26
N GLY A 1178 -29.81 -7.13 -7.40
CA GLY A 1178 -29.29 -8.18 -6.52
C GLY A 1178 -28.43 -7.69 -5.32
N ALA A 1179 -28.63 -6.48 -4.79
CA ALA A 1179 -28.06 -6.00 -3.50
C ALA A 1179 -28.85 -4.84 -2.84
N PHE A 1180 -28.53 -3.58 -3.14
CA PHE A 1180 -29.29 -2.40 -2.67
C PHE A 1180 -30.21 -1.93 -3.79
N SER A 1181 -30.38 -0.63 -4.02
CA SER A 1181 -31.18 0.02 -5.10
C SER A 1181 -31.85 1.24 -4.53
N LEU A 1182 -31.66 2.39 -5.16
CA LEU A 1182 -32.11 3.68 -4.68
C LEU A 1182 -32.45 4.56 -5.87
N THR A 1183 -33.34 5.51 -5.60
CA THR A 1183 -34.56 5.69 -6.39
C THR A 1183 -35.26 6.95 -5.90
N SER A 1184 -35.81 7.76 -6.83
CA SER A 1184 -35.53 9.19 -7.09
C SER A 1184 -36.67 10.26 -7.01
N ALA A 1185 -36.45 11.47 -6.46
CA ALA A 1185 -37.44 12.53 -6.37
C ALA A 1185 -37.26 13.84 -7.14
N GLY A 1186 -36.06 14.37 -7.30
CA GLY A 1186 -35.80 15.40 -8.30
C GLY A 1186 -35.89 14.99 -9.79
N GLY A 1187 -34.84 15.26 -10.57
CA GLY A 1187 -34.63 14.66 -11.89
C GLY A 1187 -33.17 14.68 -12.37
N PHE A 1188 -32.28 15.43 -11.67
CA PHE A 1188 -30.92 14.99 -11.32
C PHE A 1188 -30.61 14.98 -9.72
N ASP A 1189 -29.69 14.14 -9.09
CA ASP A 1189 -29.24 13.90 -7.61
C ASP A 1189 -28.13 12.77 -7.27
N MET A 1190 -28.06 11.90 -6.16
CA MET A 1190 -26.77 11.28 -5.63
C MET A 1190 -26.33 9.90 -4.81
N PHE A 1191 -26.00 8.70 -5.39
CA PHE A 1191 -25.51 7.32 -4.97
C PHE A 1191 -24.22 6.89 -4.26
N ALA A 1192 -23.23 7.72 -3.96
CA ALA A 1192 -21.82 7.41 -3.69
C ALA A 1192 -21.34 5.91 -3.54
N TRP A 1193 -21.57 4.94 -4.45
CA TRP A 1193 -21.17 3.52 -4.63
C TRP A 1193 -19.72 3.04 -4.66
N LYS A 1194 -19.36 2.12 -3.77
CA LYS A 1194 -17.98 1.65 -3.55
C LYS A 1194 -17.52 0.32 -4.18
N PRO A 1195 -17.21 0.24 -5.51
CA PRO A 1195 -16.79 -0.93 -6.26
C PRO A 1195 -16.08 -2.07 -5.54
N LEU A 1196 -16.60 -3.23 -5.90
CA LEU A 1196 -16.75 -4.43 -5.09
C LEU A 1196 -15.44 -5.17 -4.97
N SER A 1197 -14.52 -4.70 -4.16
CA SER A 1197 -13.12 -5.08 -4.30
C SER A 1197 -12.69 -6.44 -3.75
N PRO A 1198 -12.17 -7.32 -4.62
CA PRO A 1198 -11.14 -8.29 -4.28
C PRO A 1198 -9.83 -7.67 -3.81
N GLN A 1199 -9.28 -8.35 -2.81
CA GLN A 1199 -7.84 -8.51 -2.56
C GLN A 1199 -7.38 -9.86 -3.13
#